data_AF-A0A2H1WRW7-F1
#
_entry.id   AF-A0A2H1WRW7-F1
#
_cell.length_a   1.000
_cell.length_b   1.000
_cell.length_c   1.000
_cell.angle_alpha   90.00
_cell.angle_beta   90.00
_cell.angle_gamma   90.00
#
_symmetry.space_group_name_H-M   'P 1'
#
loop_
_entity.id
_entity.type
_entity.pdbx_description
1 polymer ?
#
loop_
_entity_poly.entity_id
_entity_poly.type
_entity_poly.pdbx_seq_one_letter_code
_entity_poly.pdbx_strand_id
1 'polypeptide(L)'
;MDISYENTPTKQCFKCNEEALVNLNIFYYAPTNTIILWNQFQIFIYENLNLENPVIKFNSRYEIIDIMIWDIYLACVDTCGNIQLLSINTVSKSLSSVGRGASDYMVALSLIKNNMALCLKYNSNSYFLCLHQVAKYFEFENQVQLLYSDALPSLQTPDKYIIVHESLQFITDDHLEILKNMFKTNVDKNHKLVVLSFDKLDVYSCIITCEKFQYEAKLVKLYSCPSEISNINIIEQDMHIVVTLAIGTVIILSWSDLKTPKIVHLNIAIHKSLVYKDSIIYTDGKSLWRADNIMSQDIKFKQFFVKQVKDFIIVGNQIICTTFTNLIYTFPIDSPESYLKHESIEYCPAERLLNNNSDYVKKILDEVNKNDVIAKKLIKERDYITALSLSNRQDVMDSVINHKVIVYDNYDDAITENKKAILTSNFSEYFEEESFFFLVKISTTTEHKLGNILSNAIGDLRIHITLSTSTKVIKTISIKVSEIKKLSFLIPLKSKLIDFTEMNVNIKIMSTIPGALDAKQKTFTILYRKHVTLHSEHFIKFNLILNRQQCLKRFEDPLSKLILQTSINNFGHLFEFEDSLKHRPSTKEWQLYVRLPDKYQEVFKNKETTKHLTSKKVTYFLQQFTSEEFLQSKSNLIFSIGNEKVKIEIYNDSFSSPLLKLSSGNIKILSSMRNFLSDLIYCVFTNFAPGNEFINMSSYAAIENLQKAVRAGISGSSEDLEPLIEQFERNVIGVLPI
;
A
#
# COMPACT_ATOMS: atom_id res chain seq x y z
N MET A 1 6.00 -42.65 62.31
CA MET A 1 4.79 -42.20 61.60
C MET A 1 5.15 -40.87 60.99
N ASP A 2 5.75 -40.91 59.80
CA ASP A 2 6.11 -39.72 59.04
C ASP A 2 4.87 -39.26 58.28
N ILE A 3 4.28 -38.16 58.73
CA ILE A 3 3.20 -37.49 58.01
C ILE A 3 3.89 -36.68 56.92
N SER A 4 3.91 -37.22 55.72
CA SER A 4 4.23 -36.47 54.51
C SER A 4 3.24 -35.33 54.38
N TYR A 5 3.72 -34.09 54.44
CA TYR A 5 2.94 -32.93 54.00
C TYR A 5 2.66 -33.10 52.51
N GLU A 6 1.44 -33.54 52.17
CA GLU A 6 0.92 -33.42 50.81
C GLU A 6 0.87 -31.92 50.47
N ASN A 7 1.67 -31.50 49.49
CA ASN A 7 1.62 -30.17 48.92
C ASN A 7 0.19 -29.89 48.47
N THR A 8 -0.51 -28.99 49.17
CA THR A 8 -1.80 -28.49 48.73
C THR A 8 -1.64 -27.86 47.34
N PRO A 9 -2.44 -28.24 46.33
CA PRO A 9 -2.30 -27.73 44.97
C PRO A 9 -2.70 -26.25 44.96
N THR A 10 -1.70 -25.37 45.05
CA THR A 10 -1.88 -23.91 45.04
C THR A 10 -2.23 -23.43 43.64
N LYS A 11 -3.14 -22.44 43.54
CA LYS A 11 -3.34 -21.68 42.31
C LYS A 11 -2.08 -20.90 42.02
N GLN A 12 -1.56 -21.03 40.81
CA GLN A 12 -0.36 -20.32 40.41
C GLN A 12 -0.62 -19.55 39.13
N CYS A 13 -0.05 -18.35 39.05
CA CYS A 13 -0.10 -17.48 37.89
C CYS A 13 1.32 -17.01 37.63
N PHE A 14 1.80 -17.30 36.43
CA PHE A 14 3.13 -16.93 35.98
C PHE A 14 3.00 -16.06 34.75
N LYS A 15 3.90 -15.09 34.60
CA LYS A 15 4.15 -14.46 33.31
C LYS A 15 5.32 -15.19 32.68
N CYS A 16 5.23 -15.53 31.39
CA CYS A 16 6.39 -16.08 30.69
C CYS A 16 7.55 -15.09 30.83
N ASN A 17 8.69 -15.54 31.37
CA ASN A 17 9.88 -14.70 31.57
C ASN A 17 10.50 -14.25 30.25
N GLU A 18 10.14 -14.90 29.14
CA GLU A 18 10.57 -14.57 27.79
C GLU A 18 9.53 -13.70 27.08
N GLU A 19 10.01 -12.79 26.22
CA GLU A 19 9.12 -11.98 25.38
C GLU A 19 8.51 -12.86 24.27
N ALA A 20 7.23 -13.18 24.45
CA ALA A 20 6.43 -13.89 23.45
C ALA A 20 5.96 -12.91 22.36
N LEU A 21 6.39 -13.15 21.12
CA LEU A 21 6.04 -12.33 19.94
C LEU A 21 4.54 -12.37 19.63
N VAL A 22 3.92 -13.52 19.88
CA VAL A 22 2.49 -13.79 19.67
C VAL A 22 1.99 -14.67 20.80
N ASN A 23 0.68 -14.73 20.97
CA ASN A 23 0.04 -15.56 21.97
C ASN A 23 0.50 -17.02 21.90
N LEU A 24 0.70 -17.65 23.06
CA LEU A 24 1.24 -19.00 23.17
C LEU A 24 0.13 -20.06 23.17
N ASN A 25 0.31 -21.09 22.36
CA ASN A 25 -0.35 -22.39 22.46
C ASN A 25 0.40 -23.25 23.48
N ILE A 26 -0.24 -24.32 23.97
CA ILE A 26 0.33 -25.21 24.96
C ILE A 26 0.15 -26.68 24.57
N PHE A 27 1.23 -27.45 24.69
CA PHE A 27 1.27 -28.89 24.46
C PHE A 27 1.91 -29.59 25.65
N TYR A 28 1.46 -30.80 25.97
CA TYR A 28 2.02 -31.63 27.03
C TYR A 28 2.40 -33.00 26.54
N TYR A 29 3.62 -33.41 26.87
CA TYR A 29 4.13 -34.73 26.62
C TYR A 29 4.29 -35.49 27.94
N ALA A 30 3.36 -36.40 28.20
CA ALA A 30 3.27 -37.15 29.44
C ALA A 30 4.52 -38.00 29.78
N PRO A 31 5.16 -38.73 28.82
CA PRO A 31 6.26 -39.63 29.15
C PRO A 31 7.48 -38.97 29.81
N THR A 32 7.84 -37.75 29.40
CA THR A 32 8.96 -36.99 29.99
C THR A 32 8.49 -35.81 30.84
N ASN A 33 7.18 -35.72 31.09
CA ASN A 33 6.57 -34.63 31.85
C ASN A 33 6.97 -33.23 31.34
N THR A 34 6.99 -33.08 30.01
CA THR A 34 7.45 -31.87 29.30
C THR A 34 6.26 -31.02 28.87
N ILE A 35 6.31 -29.72 29.18
CA ILE A 35 5.37 -28.73 28.67
C ILE A 35 6.06 -27.92 27.58
N ILE A 36 5.38 -27.75 26.45
CA ILE A 36 5.85 -26.91 25.36
C ILE A 36 4.87 -25.76 25.19
N LEU A 37 5.36 -24.54 25.37
CA LEU A 37 4.64 -23.34 24.99
C LEU A 37 5.15 -22.86 23.64
N TRP A 38 4.27 -22.66 22.67
CA TRP A 38 4.72 -22.36 21.31
C TRP A 38 3.78 -21.39 20.60
N ASN A 39 4.30 -20.71 19.59
CA ASN A 39 3.51 -19.95 18.63
C ASN A 39 4.12 -20.15 17.23
N GLN A 40 3.61 -19.46 16.23
CA GLN A 40 4.07 -19.58 14.85
C GLN A 40 5.57 -19.28 14.66
N PHE A 41 6.24 -18.59 15.60
CA PHE A 41 7.65 -18.19 15.48
C PHE A 41 8.55 -18.75 16.58
N GLN A 42 8.01 -19.22 17.71
CA GLN A 42 8.78 -19.50 18.91
C GLN A 42 8.30 -20.78 19.60
N ILE A 43 9.24 -21.53 20.18
CA ILE A 43 8.97 -22.69 21.03
C ILE A 43 9.78 -22.54 22.33
N PHE A 44 9.11 -22.76 23.45
CA PHE A 44 9.66 -22.76 24.79
C PHE A 44 9.39 -24.12 25.43
N ILE A 45 10.44 -24.83 25.84
CA ILE A 45 10.35 -26.18 26.41
C ILE A 45 10.61 -26.09 27.91
N TYR A 46 9.70 -26.65 28.70
CA TYR A 46 9.75 -26.73 30.15
C TYR A 46 9.73 -28.20 30.57
N GLU A 47 10.59 -28.58 31.52
CA GLU A 47 10.62 -29.94 32.08
C GLU A 47 10.06 -29.95 33.51
N ASN A 48 9.56 -31.11 33.94
CA ASN A 48 9.11 -31.36 35.31
C ASN A 48 8.02 -30.40 35.81
N LEU A 49 7.18 -29.89 34.89
CA LEU A 49 6.12 -28.91 35.18
C LEU A 49 6.63 -27.60 35.82
N ASN A 50 7.94 -27.31 35.77
CA ASN A 50 8.48 -26.05 36.27
C ASN A 50 8.34 -24.97 35.19
N LEU A 51 7.37 -24.07 35.37
CA LEU A 51 7.04 -23.01 34.40
C LEU A 51 7.77 -21.68 34.67
N GLU A 52 8.68 -21.63 35.64
CA GLU A 52 9.42 -20.41 35.95
C GLU A 52 10.37 -20.02 34.82
N ASN A 53 11.17 -20.97 34.30
CA ASN A 53 12.13 -20.70 33.23
C ASN A 53 12.14 -21.82 32.18
N PRO A 54 12.10 -21.50 30.89
CA PRO A 54 12.23 -22.51 29.85
C PRO A 54 13.64 -23.10 29.86
N VAL A 55 13.72 -24.43 29.77
CA VAL A 55 14.99 -25.17 29.67
C VAL A 55 15.63 -24.90 28.30
N ILE A 56 14.80 -24.81 27.27
CA ILE A 56 15.21 -24.53 25.89
C ILE A 56 14.29 -23.48 25.28
N LYS A 57 14.90 -22.54 24.56
CA LYS A 57 14.23 -21.54 23.72
C LYS A 57 14.64 -21.75 22.27
N PHE A 58 13.64 -21.76 21.39
CA PHE A 58 13.82 -21.89 19.96
C PHE A 58 13.05 -20.80 19.23
N ASN A 59 13.77 -20.02 18.42
CA ASN A 59 13.15 -19.11 17.46
C ASN A 59 13.23 -19.78 16.09
N SER A 60 12.07 -20.08 15.52
CA SER A 60 11.97 -20.72 14.22
C SER A 60 12.32 -19.75 13.09
N ARG A 61 12.90 -20.29 12.02
CA ARG A 61 13.11 -19.56 10.74
C ARG A 61 11.94 -19.72 9.77
N TYR A 62 10.96 -20.54 10.13
CA TYR A 62 9.77 -20.88 9.35
C TYR A 62 8.54 -20.78 10.26
N GLU A 63 7.38 -20.55 9.67
CA GLU A 63 6.12 -20.48 10.42
C GLU A 63 5.67 -21.88 10.82
N ILE A 64 5.51 -22.08 12.14
CA ILE A 64 5.08 -23.36 12.71
C ILE A 64 3.55 -23.40 12.74
N ILE A 65 2.97 -24.43 12.11
CA ILE A 65 1.54 -24.69 12.10
C ILE A 65 1.14 -25.65 13.22
N ASP A 66 1.94 -26.69 13.44
CA ASP A 66 1.68 -27.71 14.44
C ASP A 66 2.99 -28.31 14.94
N ILE A 67 2.95 -28.88 16.14
CA ILE A 67 4.11 -29.51 16.78
C ILE A 67 3.76 -30.90 17.30
N MET A 68 4.76 -31.77 17.30
CA MET A 68 4.68 -33.09 17.90
C MET A 68 6.02 -33.42 18.55
N ILE A 69 5.99 -34.04 19.72
CA ILE A 69 7.18 -34.48 20.43
C ILE A 69 7.10 -35.97 20.72
N TRP A 70 8.23 -36.66 20.54
CA TRP A 70 8.44 -38.04 20.97
C TRP A 70 9.85 -38.19 21.52
N ASP A 71 9.95 -38.54 22.80
CA ASP A 71 11.22 -38.68 23.52
C ASP A 71 12.08 -37.41 23.35
N ILE A 72 13.25 -37.51 22.72
CA ILE A 72 14.12 -36.36 22.45
C ILE A 72 13.84 -35.67 21.11
N TYR A 73 12.85 -36.09 20.32
CA TYR A 73 12.59 -35.55 18.99
C TYR A 73 11.37 -34.62 18.97
N LEU A 74 11.55 -33.40 18.46
CA LEU A 74 10.50 -32.42 18.21
C LEU A 74 10.32 -32.27 16.70
N ALA A 75 9.15 -32.62 16.21
CA ALA A 75 8.72 -32.40 14.84
C ALA A 75 7.87 -31.13 14.76
N CYS A 76 8.24 -30.22 13.87
CA CYS A 76 7.50 -29.01 13.57
C CYS A 76 7.00 -29.05 12.12
N VAL A 77 5.72 -28.79 11.91
CA VAL A 77 5.11 -28.71 10.57
C VAL A 77 5.09 -27.25 10.11
N ASP A 78 5.63 -26.97 8.93
CA ASP A 78 5.62 -25.63 8.34
C ASP A 78 4.39 -25.35 7.44
N THR A 79 4.25 -24.11 6.97
CA THR A 79 3.15 -23.69 6.07
C THR A 79 3.16 -24.34 4.69
N CYS A 80 4.26 -24.94 4.28
CA CYS A 80 4.37 -25.72 3.05
C CYS A 80 4.08 -27.22 3.29
N GLY A 81 3.79 -27.61 4.54
CA GLY A 81 3.58 -29.01 4.92
C GLY A 81 4.87 -29.82 5.04
N ASN A 82 6.03 -29.17 5.19
CA ASN A 82 7.29 -29.88 5.45
C ASN A 82 7.45 -30.15 6.95
N ILE A 83 8.05 -31.30 7.27
CA ILE A 83 8.36 -31.69 8.64
C ILE A 83 9.82 -31.39 8.94
N GLN A 84 10.04 -30.50 9.91
CA GLN A 84 11.36 -30.15 10.43
C GLN A 84 11.59 -30.90 11.74
N LEU A 85 12.59 -31.78 11.76
CA LEU A 85 12.92 -32.58 12.94
C LEU A 85 14.09 -31.95 13.71
N LEU A 86 13.86 -31.74 15.01
CA LEU A 86 14.83 -31.20 15.95
C LEU A 86 15.09 -32.22 17.06
N SER A 87 16.35 -32.41 17.45
CA SER A 87 16.70 -33.17 18.64
C SER A 87 16.79 -32.21 19.81
N ILE A 88 15.98 -32.45 20.82
CA ILE A 88 15.99 -31.79 22.12
C ILE A 88 17.08 -32.46 22.96
N ASN A 89 18.14 -31.73 23.29
CA ASN A 89 19.07 -32.14 24.32
C ASN A 89 18.96 -31.19 25.51
N THR A 90 18.25 -31.63 26.55
CA THR A 90 17.97 -30.81 27.73
C THR A 90 19.18 -30.66 28.64
N VAL A 91 20.15 -31.59 28.58
CA VAL A 91 21.43 -31.49 29.30
C VAL A 91 22.31 -30.37 28.72
N SER A 92 22.43 -30.28 27.39
CA SER A 92 23.18 -29.21 26.73
C SER A 92 22.36 -27.94 26.47
N LYS A 93 21.07 -27.93 26.86
CA LYS A 93 20.10 -26.86 26.59
C LYS A 93 20.12 -26.39 25.13
N SER A 94 20.26 -27.34 24.21
CA SER A 94 20.40 -27.05 22.79
C SER A 94 19.45 -27.88 21.95
N LEU A 95 19.08 -27.32 20.80
CA LEU A 95 18.39 -28.01 19.73
C LEU A 95 19.36 -28.18 18.57
N SER A 96 19.55 -29.41 18.11
CA SER A 96 20.23 -29.68 16.85
C SER A 96 19.20 -30.04 15.78
N SER A 97 19.35 -29.45 14.59
CA SER A 97 18.57 -29.87 13.44
C SER A 97 19.07 -31.24 13.00
N VAL A 98 18.13 -32.17 12.89
CA VAL A 98 18.43 -33.57 12.62
C VAL A 98 18.22 -33.90 11.14
N GLY A 99 17.40 -33.10 10.44
CA GLY A 99 17.13 -33.21 9.01
C GLY A 99 15.76 -32.66 8.66
N ARG A 100 15.48 -32.60 7.35
CA ARG A 100 14.14 -32.38 6.81
C ARG A 100 13.54 -33.75 6.48
N GLY A 101 12.37 -34.07 7.05
CA GLY A 101 11.58 -35.20 6.56
C GLY A 101 11.14 -34.89 5.14
N ALA A 102 11.48 -35.75 4.17
CA ALA A 102 11.16 -35.58 2.75
C ALA A 102 9.68 -35.90 2.47
N SER A 103 8.76 -35.18 3.10
CA SER A 103 7.32 -35.34 2.88
C SER A 103 6.68 -34.00 2.54
N ASP A 104 6.61 -33.70 1.25
CA ASP A 104 5.87 -32.53 0.77
C ASP A 104 4.35 -32.75 1.00
N TYR A 105 3.64 -31.68 1.34
CA TYR A 105 2.17 -31.61 1.44
C TYR A 105 1.52 -32.40 2.59
N MET A 106 2.15 -32.42 3.77
CA MET A 106 1.46 -32.86 5.00
C MET A 106 0.50 -31.79 5.50
N VAL A 107 -0.74 -32.18 5.79
CA VAL A 107 -1.82 -31.26 6.19
C VAL A 107 -2.25 -31.40 7.65
N ALA A 108 -2.06 -32.57 8.26
CA ALA A 108 -2.34 -32.79 9.68
C ALA A 108 -1.48 -33.91 10.25
N LEU A 109 -1.26 -33.91 11.57
CA LEU A 109 -0.41 -34.88 12.23
C LEU A 109 -0.96 -35.31 13.59
N SER A 110 -0.75 -36.58 13.95
CA SER A 110 -1.14 -37.12 15.25
C SER A 110 -0.13 -38.15 15.75
N LEU A 111 0.25 -38.08 17.02
CA LEU A 111 1.14 -39.06 17.65
C LEU A 111 0.39 -40.35 17.96
N ILE A 112 0.91 -41.46 17.44
CA ILE A 112 0.49 -42.81 17.78
C ILE A 112 1.50 -43.40 18.79
N LYS A 113 1.01 -44.22 19.74
CA LYS A 113 1.86 -45.03 20.64
C LYS A 113 2.92 -45.83 19.85
N ASN A 114 4.10 -46.03 20.43
CA ASN A 114 5.26 -46.75 19.85
C ASN A 114 6.04 -45.99 18.77
N ASN A 115 6.36 -44.70 18.98
CA ASN A 115 7.28 -43.95 18.10
C ASN A 115 6.77 -43.74 16.65
N MET A 116 5.45 -43.76 16.45
CA MET A 116 4.83 -43.61 15.14
C MET A 116 4.03 -42.30 15.06
N ALA A 117 4.19 -41.57 13.95
CA ALA A 117 3.36 -40.41 13.61
C ALA A 117 2.37 -40.82 12.51
N LEU A 118 1.09 -40.55 12.73
CA LEU A 118 0.06 -40.62 11.69
C LEU A 118 -0.07 -39.24 11.05
N CYS A 119 0.23 -39.17 9.75
CA CYS A 119 0.21 -37.93 9.00
C CYS A 119 -0.86 -38.03 7.91
N LEU A 120 -1.68 -36.99 7.77
CA LEU A 120 -2.57 -36.85 6.62
C LEU A 120 -1.81 -36.09 5.52
N LYS A 121 -1.70 -36.72 4.35
CA LYS A 121 -1.04 -36.18 3.16
C LYS A 121 -2.07 -35.97 2.05
N TYR A 122 -2.02 -34.84 1.37
CA TYR A 122 -2.79 -34.61 0.15
C TYR A 122 -1.85 -34.59 -1.05
N ASN A 123 -2.08 -35.47 -2.01
CA ASN A 123 -1.28 -35.52 -3.24
C ASN A 123 -2.15 -35.96 -4.41
N SER A 124 -1.97 -35.35 -5.59
CA SER A 124 -2.60 -35.79 -6.84
C SER A 124 -4.13 -35.93 -6.71
N ASN A 125 -4.77 -34.97 -6.02
CA ASN A 125 -6.21 -34.96 -5.73
C ASN A 125 -6.74 -36.16 -4.93
N SER A 126 -5.88 -36.79 -4.12
CA SER A 126 -6.25 -37.87 -3.21
C SER A 126 -5.64 -37.65 -1.82
N TYR A 127 -6.35 -38.12 -0.80
CA TYR A 127 -5.86 -38.12 0.57
C TYR A 127 -5.23 -39.46 0.93
N PHE A 128 -4.12 -39.38 1.66
CA PHE A 128 -3.37 -40.53 2.14
C PHE A 128 -3.09 -40.39 3.64
N LEU A 129 -3.27 -41.46 4.39
CA LEU A 129 -2.74 -41.58 5.74
C LEU A 129 -1.36 -42.22 5.68
N CYS A 130 -0.34 -41.48 6.05
CA CYS A 130 1.04 -41.94 6.08
C CYS A 130 1.47 -42.22 7.52
N LEU A 131 2.08 -43.38 7.76
CA LEU A 131 2.71 -43.73 9.03
C LEU A 131 4.21 -43.53 8.91
N HIS A 132 4.76 -42.70 9.80
CA HIS A 132 6.19 -42.38 9.85
C HIS A 132 6.78 -42.75 11.20
N GLN A 133 8.02 -43.24 11.21
CA GLN A 133 8.74 -43.54 12.44
C GLN A 133 9.56 -42.34 12.90
N VAL A 134 9.22 -41.78 14.08
CA VAL A 134 9.80 -40.50 14.52
C VAL A 134 11.29 -40.63 14.87
N ALA A 135 11.68 -41.62 15.67
CA ALA A 135 13.08 -41.82 16.08
C ALA A 135 14.01 -42.28 14.94
N LYS A 136 13.48 -42.67 13.78
CA LYS A 136 14.27 -42.93 12.56
C LYS A 136 14.15 -41.77 11.57
N TYR A 137 14.23 -40.53 12.06
CA TYR A 137 14.24 -39.34 11.21
C TYR A 137 12.98 -39.19 10.32
N PHE A 138 11.82 -39.56 10.83
CA PHE A 138 10.56 -39.57 10.05
C PHE A 138 10.60 -40.51 8.83
N GLU A 139 11.36 -41.61 8.92
CA GLU A 139 11.37 -42.65 7.90
C GLU A 139 9.95 -43.18 7.65
N PHE A 140 9.60 -43.25 6.38
CA PHE A 140 8.28 -43.64 5.91
C PHE A 140 8.09 -45.16 6.08
N GLU A 141 7.06 -45.58 6.82
CA GLU A 141 6.75 -47.01 7.01
C GLU A 141 5.58 -47.47 6.16
N ASN A 142 4.51 -46.65 6.04
CA ASN A 142 3.29 -47.08 5.38
C ASN A 142 2.48 -45.92 4.82
N GLN A 143 1.68 -46.17 3.78
CA GLN A 143 0.75 -45.22 3.19
C GLN A 143 -0.57 -45.89 2.87
N VAL A 144 -1.65 -45.30 3.32
CA VAL A 144 -3.00 -45.80 3.12
C VAL A 144 -3.78 -44.78 2.31
N GLN A 145 -4.23 -45.17 1.11
CA GLN A 145 -5.09 -44.29 0.31
C GLN A 145 -6.52 -44.33 0.87
N LEU A 146 -7.10 -43.15 1.10
CA LEU A 146 -8.48 -43.02 1.56
C LEU A 146 -9.43 -43.04 0.37
N LEU A 147 -10.32 -44.04 0.33
CA LEU A 147 -11.35 -44.16 -0.70
C LEU A 147 -12.72 -43.77 -0.14
N TYR A 148 -13.37 -42.81 -0.78
CA TYR A 148 -14.74 -42.42 -0.51
C TYR A 148 -15.58 -42.50 -1.80
N SER A 149 -16.86 -42.84 -1.67
CA SER A 149 -17.75 -43.02 -2.83
C SER A 149 -18.04 -41.72 -3.58
N ASP A 150 -18.03 -40.60 -2.85
CA ASP A 150 -18.18 -39.26 -3.43
C ASP A 150 -16.83 -38.53 -3.45
N ALA A 151 -16.79 -37.38 -4.12
CA ALA A 151 -15.60 -36.52 -4.12
C ALA A 151 -15.31 -36.01 -2.70
N LEU A 152 -14.08 -36.25 -2.21
CA LEU A 152 -13.57 -35.61 -1.00
C LEU A 152 -13.29 -34.13 -1.25
N PRO A 153 -13.33 -33.27 -0.22
CA PRO A 153 -12.98 -31.86 -0.36
C PRO A 153 -11.60 -31.66 -0.99
N SER A 154 -11.42 -30.62 -1.79
CA SER A 154 -10.09 -30.23 -2.27
C SER A 154 -9.21 -29.73 -1.12
N LEU A 155 -7.90 -29.65 -1.35
CA LEU A 155 -6.93 -29.10 -0.39
C LEU A 155 -7.43 -27.78 0.24
N GLN A 156 -7.74 -27.85 1.53
CA GLN A 156 -8.05 -26.73 2.42
C GLN A 156 -6.78 -26.19 3.09
N THR A 157 -6.92 -25.07 3.80
CA THR A 157 -5.88 -24.55 4.68
C THR A 157 -5.58 -25.55 5.81
N PRO A 158 -4.32 -25.68 6.27
CA PRO A 158 -3.93 -26.72 7.24
C PRO A 158 -4.71 -26.71 8.56
N ASP A 159 -5.22 -25.54 8.98
CA ASP A 159 -6.02 -25.37 10.19
C ASP A 159 -7.42 -26.00 10.11
N LYS A 160 -7.86 -26.47 8.93
CA LYS A 160 -9.18 -27.09 8.69
C LYS A 160 -9.20 -28.61 8.89
N TYR A 161 -8.06 -29.24 9.07
CA TYR A 161 -7.99 -30.68 9.25
C TYR A 161 -8.00 -31.06 10.73
N ILE A 162 -8.75 -32.11 11.07
CA ILE A 162 -8.75 -32.72 12.39
C ILE A 162 -8.47 -34.21 12.21
N ILE A 163 -7.51 -34.75 12.95
CA ILE A 163 -7.18 -36.17 12.95
C ILE A 163 -7.08 -36.68 14.38
N VAL A 164 -7.92 -37.67 14.69
CA VAL A 164 -7.95 -38.36 15.98
C VAL A 164 -7.90 -39.85 15.71
N HIS A 165 -7.20 -40.60 16.54
CA HIS A 165 -7.11 -42.04 16.42
C HIS A 165 -7.27 -42.70 17.78
N GLU A 166 -7.70 -43.96 17.76
CA GLU A 166 -7.80 -44.78 18.97
C GLU A 166 -7.39 -46.23 18.67
N SER A 167 -6.81 -46.90 19.68
CA SER A 167 -6.44 -48.31 19.59
C SER A 167 -7.65 -49.21 19.84
N LEU A 168 -7.86 -50.23 19.00
CA LEU A 168 -8.97 -51.17 19.20
C LEU A 168 -8.69 -52.25 20.26
N GLN A 169 -7.53 -52.21 20.93
CA GLN A 169 -7.09 -53.26 21.87
C GLN A 169 -8.01 -53.43 23.09
N PHE A 170 -8.65 -52.35 23.55
CA PHE A 170 -9.44 -52.33 24.79
C PHE A 170 -10.96 -52.39 24.55
N ILE A 171 -11.39 -52.67 23.32
CA ILE A 171 -12.80 -52.66 22.92
C ILE A 171 -13.43 -54.04 23.14
N THR A 172 -14.73 -54.05 23.48
CA THR A 172 -15.53 -55.27 23.64
C THR A 172 -15.76 -55.98 22.30
N ASP A 173 -16.03 -57.28 22.35
CA ASP A 173 -16.23 -58.07 21.12
C ASP A 173 -17.51 -57.65 20.36
N ASP A 174 -18.56 -57.19 21.06
CA ASP A 174 -19.79 -56.65 20.45
C ASP A 174 -19.51 -55.39 19.62
N HIS A 175 -18.66 -54.48 20.12
CA HIS A 175 -18.26 -53.28 19.37
C HIS A 175 -17.39 -53.63 18.16
N LEU A 176 -16.58 -54.69 18.22
CA LEU A 176 -15.83 -55.18 17.07
C LEU A 176 -16.75 -55.70 15.96
N GLU A 177 -17.84 -56.40 16.30
CA GLU A 177 -18.83 -56.84 15.30
C GLU A 177 -19.52 -55.65 14.62
N ILE A 178 -19.88 -54.60 15.38
CA ILE A 178 -20.46 -53.37 14.83
C ILE A 178 -19.50 -52.73 13.82
N LEU A 179 -18.21 -52.62 14.15
CA LEU A 179 -17.19 -52.08 13.25
C LEU A 179 -17.02 -52.95 12.00
N LYS A 180 -16.95 -54.29 12.14
CA LYS A 180 -16.89 -55.22 10.99
C LYS A 180 -18.05 -55.00 10.03
N ASN A 181 -19.27 -54.84 10.55
CA ASN A 181 -20.47 -54.61 9.75
C ASN A 181 -20.46 -53.23 9.07
N MET A 182 -20.01 -52.20 9.77
CA MET A 182 -19.98 -50.82 9.26
C MET A 182 -18.96 -50.64 8.13
N PHE A 183 -17.75 -51.15 8.31
CA PHE A 183 -16.66 -51.00 7.33
C PHE A 183 -16.66 -52.09 6.26
N LYS A 184 -17.41 -53.18 6.47
CA LYS A 184 -17.44 -54.38 5.60
C LYS A 184 -16.05 -54.98 5.38
N THR A 185 -15.24 -54.99 6.43
CA THR A 185 -13.86 -55.49 6.43
C THR A 185 -13.62 -56.35 7.67
N ASN A 186 -12.64 -57.25 7.59
CA ASN A 186 -12.18 -57.99 8.77
C ASN A 186 -11.43 -57.03 9.69
N VAL A 187 -12.05 -56.70 10.82
CA VAL A 187 -11.49 -55.84 11.87
C VAL A 187 -11.00 -56.71 13.02
N ASP A 188 -9.74 -56.54 13.38
CA ASP A 188 -9.10 -57.20 14.52
C ASP A 188 -8.60 -56.19 15.55
N LYS A 189 -8.35 -56.63 16.79
CA LYS A 189 -7.88 -55.80 17.92
C LYS A 189 -6.54 -55.08 17.67
N ASN A 190 -5.77 -55.51 16.66
CA ASN A 190 -4.51 -54.86 16.25
C ASN A 190 -4.71 -53.67 15.31
N HIS A 191 -5.93 -53.45 14.81
CA HIS A 191 -6.23 -52.30 13.97
C HIS A 191 -6.42 -51.03 14.82
N LYS A 192 -6.34 -49.88 14.15
CA LYS A 192 -6.59 -48.56 14.72
C LYS A 192 -7.79 -47.93 14.04
N LEU A 193 -8.62 -47.30 14.85
CA LEU A 193 -9.69 -46.45 14.37
C LEU A 193 -9.12 -45.05 14.14
N VAL A 194 -9.42 -44.47 12.99
CA VAL A 194 -9.08 -43.07 12.70
C VAL A 194 -10.38 -42.33 12.41
N VAL A 195 -10.55 -41.17 13.03
CA VAL A 195 -11.65 -40.24 12.81
C VAL A 195 -11.07 -38.93 12.29
N LEU A 196 -11.63 -38.44 11.18
CA LEU A 196 -11.08 -37.36 10.38
C LEU A 196 -12.15 -36.33 10.07
N SER A 197 -11.76 -35.06 9.99
CA SER A 197 -12.52 -34.03 9.29
C SER A 197 -11.58 -33.26 8.36
N PHE A 198 -12.01 -33.03 7.12
CA PHE A 198 -11.22 -32.33 6.10
C PHE A 198 -11.56 -30.85 5.99
N ASP A 199 -12.78 -30.47 6.40
CA ASP A 199 -13.38 -29.15 6.22
C ASP A 199 -13.99 -28.56 7.49
N LYS A 200 -13.88 -29.28 8.63
CA LYS A 200 -14.58 -29.00 9.89
C LYS A 200 -16.11 -28.99 9.77
N LEU A 201 -16.71 -29.67 8.80
CA LEU A 201 -18.17 -29.81 8.69
C LEU A 201 -18.58 -31.27 8.71
N ASP A 202 -17.86 -32.12 7.99
CA ASP A 202 -18.15 -33.54 7.93
C ASP A 202 -17.17 -34.34 8.78
N VAL A 203 -17.69 -35.37 9.46
CA VAL A 203 -16.92 -36.33 10.26
C VAL A 203 -16.88 -37.65 9.52
N TYR A 204 -15.66 -38.11 9.24
CA TYR A 204 -15.38 -39.37 8.56
C TYR A 204 -14.61 -40.31 9.47
N SER A 205 -14.68 -41.61 9.21
CA SER A 205 -13.86 -42.59 9.88
C SER A 205 -13.36 -43.67 8.93
N CYS A 206 -12.21 -44.24 9.25
CA CYS A 206 -11.64 -45.42 8.60
C CYS A 206 -10.90 -46.28 9.62
N ILE A 207 -10.71 -47.56 9.27
CA ILE A 207 -9.91 -48.49 10.05
C ILE A 207 -8.61 -48.77 9.30
N ILE A 208 -7.48 -48.64 10.01
CA ILE A 208 -6.16 -48.90 9.47
C ILE A 208 -5.44 -49.99 10.25
N THR A 209 -4.69 -50.84 9.56
CA THR A 209 -3.63 -51.69 10.12
C THR A 209 -2.27 -51.03 9.92
N CYS A 210 -1.40 -51.14 10.93
CA CYS A 210 -0.02 -50.68 10.86
C CYS A 210 0.93 -51.69 10.17
N GLU A 211 0.47 -52.92 9.89
CA GLU A 211 1.34 -54.03 9.47
C GLU A 211 1.47 -54.19 7.94
N LYS A 212 0.49 -53.74 7.16
CA LYS A 212 0.46 -53.92 5.69
C LYS A 212 1.14 -52.76 4.98
N PHE A 213 2.14 -53.03 4.14
CA PHE A 213 2.77 -52.01 3.30
C PHE A 213 1.84 -51.63 2.14
N GLN A 214 1.34 -50.40 2.12
CA GLN A 214 0.52 -49.78 1.08
C GLN A 214 -0.80 -50.50 0.74
N TYR A 215 -1.92 -49.94 1.16
CA TYR A 215 -3.26 -50.46 0.84
C TYR A 215 -4.31 -49.35 0.83
N GLU A 216 -5.52 -49.69 0.37
CA GLU A 216 -6.66 -48.78 0.33
C GLU A 216 -7.56 -48.99 1.56
N ALA A 217 -7.90 -47.90 2.25
CA ALA A 217 -8.88 -47.92 3.34
C ALA A 217 -10.16 -47.23 2.89
N LYS A 218 -11.28 -47.91 3.10
CA LYS A 218 -12.60 -47.35 2.84
C LYS A 218 -12.96 -46.35 3.93
N LEU A 219 -13.30 -45.14 3.52
CA LEU A 219 -13.79 -44.08 4.37
C LEU A 219 -15.31 -44.19 4.52
N VAL A 220 -15.81 -44.05 5.74
CA VAL A 220 -17.24 -44.01 6.07
C VAL A 220 -17.56 -42.64 6.65
N LYS A 221 -18.54 -41.95 6.06
CA LYS A 221 -19.06 -40.70 6.59
C LYS A 221 -19.97 -41.01 7.79
N LEU A 222 -19.61 -40.50 8.95
CA LEU A 222 -20.31 -40.74 10.21
C LEU A 222 -21.43 -39.73 10.42
N TYR A 223 -21.14 -38.45 10.20
CA TYR A 223 -22.10 -37.37 10.46
C TYR A 223 -21.74 -36.09 9.69
N SER A 224 -22.76 -35.30 9.35
CA SER A 224 -22.62 -33.93 8.84
C SER A 224 -23.04 -32.94 9.90
N CYS A 225 -22.12 -32.11 10.36
CA CYS A 225 -22.38 -31.12 11.38
C CYS A 225 -23.05 -29.87 10.80
N PRO A 226 -23.98 -29.24 11.53
CA PRO A 226 -24.67 -28.02 11.08
C PRO A 226 -23.80 -26.75 11.17
N SER A 227 -22.62 -26.84 11.78
CA SER A 227 -21.68 -25.72 11.95
C SER A 227 -20.25 -26.23 12.10
N GLU A 228 -19.28 -25.32 12.05
CA GLU A 228 -17.85 -25.64 12.17
C GLU A 228 -17.50 -26.44 13.44
N ILE A 229 -16.78 -27.53 13.25
CA ILE A 229 -16.26 -28.42 14.30
C ILE A 229 -15.05 -27.75 14.96
N SER A 230 -15.12 -27.56 16.28
CA SER A 230 -14.01 -27.08 17.10
C SER A 230 -13.06 -28.21 17.47
N ASN A 231 -13.56 -29.36 17.91
CA ASN A 231 -12.74 -30.51 18.27
C ASN A 231 -13.50 -31.84 18.11
N ILE A 232 -12.76 -32.94 17.99
CA ILE A 232 -13.27 -34.32 18.00
C ILE A 232 -12.51 -35.08 19.09
N ASN A 233 -13.21 -35.85 19.92
CA ASN A 233 -12.60 -36.75 20.91
C ASN A 233 -13.27 -38.11 20.87
N ILE A 234 -12.51 -39.17 21.13
CA ILE A 234 -13.01 -40.55 21.24
C ILE A 234 -12.95 -40.93 22.72
N ILE A 235 -14.06 -41.38 23.30
CA ILE A 235 -14.12 -41.86 24.68
C ILE A 235 -13.91 -43.38 24.66
N GLU A 236 -12.77 -43.85 25.16
CA GLU A 236 -12.31 -45.25 25.06
C GLU A 236 -13.30 -46.28 25.65
N GLN A 237 -13.94 -45.98 26.79
CA GLN A 237 -14.71 -46.97 27.56
C GLN A 237 -16.02 -47.40 26.89
N ASP A 238 -16.69 -46.47 26.20
CA ASP A 238 -18.00 -46.70 25.55
C ASP A 238 -17.96 -46.44 24.04
N MET A 239 -16.77 -46.15 23.51
CA MET A 239 -16.50 -45.76 22.13
C MET A 239 -17.35 -44.59 21.62
N HIS A 240 -17.77 -43.65 22.47
CA HIS A 240 -18.50 -42.47 21.96
C HIS A 240 -17.56 -41.51 21.22
N ILE A 241 -18.00 -41.01 20.06
CA ILE A 241 -17.33 -39.90 19.38
C ILE A 241 -18.01 -38.61 19.83
N VAL A 242 -17.26 -37.77 20.52
CA VAL A 242 -17.70 -36.47 20.99
C VAL A 242 -17.20 -35.41 20.02
N VAL A 243 -18.12 -34.84 19.26
CA VAL A 243 -17.86 -33.76 18.31
C VAL A 243 -18.33 -32.45 18.90
N THR A 244 -17.43 -31.52 19.13
CA THR A 244 -17.77 -30.19 19.66
C THR A 244 -17.81 -29.17 18.53
N LEU A 245 -18.86 -28.36 18.49
CA LEU A 245 -19.10 -27.34 17.47
C LEU A 245 -18.83 -25.94 18.02
N ALA A 246 -18.29 -25.07 17.18
CA ALA A 246 -17.93 -23.70 17.53
C ALA A 246 -19.12 -22.90 18.12
N ILE A 247 -20.34 -23.20 17.69
CA ILE A 247 -21.57 -22.54 18.18
C ILE A 247 -21.96 -22.91 19.62
N GLY A 248 -21.19 -23.76 20.32
CA GLY A 248 -21.56 -24.19 21.67
C GLY A 248 -22.44 -25.44 21.70
N THR A 249 -22.30 -26.34 20.72
CA THR A 249 -23.08 -27.59 20.65
C THR A 249 -22.14 -28.78 20.68
N VAL A 250 -22.49 -29.82 21.43
CA VAL A 250 -21.78 -31.08 21.52
C VAL A 250 -22.68 -32.16 20.92
N ILE A 251 -22.17 -32.84 19.90
CA ILE A 251 -22.82 -33.99 19.27
C ILE A 251 -22.08 -35.24 19.74
N ILE A 252 -22.81 -36.15 20.37
CA ILE A 252 -22.28 -37.42 20.86
C ILE A 252 -22.83 -38.52 19.95
N LEU A 253 -21.93 -39.16 19.21
CA LEU A 253 -22.24 -40.26 18.30
C LEU A 253 -21.87 -41.58 18.99
N SER A 254 -22.82 -42.51 19.04
CA SER A 254 -22.55 -43.88 19.45
C SER A 254 -22.35 -44.75 18.21
N TRP A 255 -21.38 -45.67 18.22
CA TRP A 255 -21.18 -46.56 17.07
C TRP A 255 -22.33 -47.53 16.84
N SER A 256 -23.08 -47.85 17.89
CA SER A 256 -24.27 -48.70 17.80
C SER A 256 -25.44 -47.98 17.11
N ASP A 257 -25.53 -46.65 17.25
CA ASP A 257 -26.57 -45.83 16.64
C ASP A 257 -26.05 -44.46 16.19
N LEU A 258 -25.58 -44.41 14.94
CA LEU A 258 -25.16 -43.17 14.29
C LEU A 258 -26.35 -42.31 13.82
N LYS A 259 -27.57 -42.86 13.74
CA LYS A 259 -28.72 -42.17 13.14
C LYS A 259 -29.39 -41.20 14.11
N THR A 260 -29.37 -41.50 15.40
CA THR A 260 -29.90 -40.61 16.44
C THR A 260 -28.78 -40.09 17.34
N PRO A 261 -28.02 -39.08 16.89
CA PRO A 261 -27.00 -38.46 17.72
C PRO A 261 -27.62 -37.82 18.96
N LYS A 262 -26.94 -37.92 20.10
CA LYS A 262 -27.31 -37.13 21.27
C LYS A 262 -26.71 -35.72 21.11
N ILE A 263 -27.58 -34.71 21.08
CA ILE A 263 -27.19 -33.31 20.94
C ILE A 263 -27.34 -32.61 22.29
N VAL A 264 -26.28 -31.92 22.69
CA VAL A 264 -26.17 -31.18 23.93
C VAL A 264 -25.77 -29.74 23.62
N HIS A 265 -26.47 -28.76 24.19
CA HIS A 265 -26.11 -27.35 24.05
C HIS A 265 -25.39 -26.87 25.31
N LEU A 266 -24.24 -26.22 25.12
CA LEU A 266 -23.48 -25.56 26.15
C LEU A 266 -23.97 -24.12 26.33
N ASN A 267 -23.58 -23.50 27.44
CA ASN A 267 -23.98 -22.13 27.77
C ASN A 267 -23.23 -21.04 26.97
N ILE A 268 -22.10 -21.37 26.32
CA ILE A 268 -21.30 -20.45 25.50
C ILE A 268 -20.72 -21.16 24.26
N ALA A 269 -20.23 -20.36 23.31
CA ALA A 269 -19.48 -20.83 22.14
C ALA A 269 -18.17 -21.54 22.52
N ILE A 270 -17.64 -22.36 21.62
CA ILE A 270 -16.43 -23.17 21.86
C ILE A 270 -15.33 -22.73 20.91
N HIS A 271 -14.25 -22.20 21.49
CA HIS A 271 -12.97 -21.99 20.81
C HIS A 271 -12.09 -23.24 20.91
N LYS A 272 -11.95 -23.81 22.12
CA LYS A 272 -11.27 -25.08 22.38
C LYS A 272 -12.01 -25.87 23.45
N SER A 273 -12.01 -27.20 23.35
CA SER A 273 -12.60 -28.11 24.34
C SER A 273 -11.77 -29.38 24.54
N LEU A 274 -11.76 -29.92 25.75
CA LEU A 274 -11.20 -31.23 26.09
C LEU A 274 -12.20 -32.02 26.95
N VAL A 275 -12.28 -33.33 26.71
CA VAL A 275 -13.09 -34.25 27.53
C VAL A 275 -12.29 -34.63 28.77
N TYR A 276 -12.93 -34.60 29.95
CA TYR A 276 -12.36 -35.00 31.22
C TYR A 276 -13.40 -35.77 32.03
N LYS A 277 -13.21 -37.10 32.16
CA LYS A 277 -14.21 -38.00 32.77
C LYS A 277 -15.58 -37.77 32.10
N ASP A 278 -16.65 -37.62 32.88
CA ASP A 278 -18.02 -37.34 32.39
C ASP A 278 -18.29 -35.84 32.13
N SER A 279 -17.24 -35.03 32.00
CA SER A 279 -17.33 -33.58 31.82
C SER A 279 -16.58 -33.09 30.59
N ILE A 280 -16.99 -31.94 30.06
CA ILE A 280 -16.24 -31.21 29.03
C ILE A 280 -15.75 -29.90 29.63
N ILE A 281 -14.47 -29.64 29.47
CA ILE A 281 -13.85 -28.36 29.80
C ILE A 281 -13.67 -27.59 28.49
N TYR A 282 -14.12 -26.34 28.44
CA TYR A 282 -14.15 -25.55 27.20
C TYR A 282 -14.03 -24.06 27.45
N THR A 283 -13.52 -23.33 26.46
CA THR A 283 -13.33 -21.87 26.47
C THR A 283 -13.95 -21.24 25.23
N ASP A 284 -14.53 -20.05 25.35
CA ASP A 284 -14.91 -19.16 24.23
C ASP A 284 -13.80 -18.14 23.87
N GLY A 285 -12.63 -18.26 24.49
CA GLY A 285 -11.56 -17.26 24.39
C GLY A 285 -11.68 -16.13 25.43
N LYS A 286 -12.79 -16.03 26.17
CA LYS A 286 -13.00 -15.02 27.22
C LYS A 286 -13.10 -15.64 28.61
N SER A 287 -13.70 -16.82 28.71
CA SER A 287 -14.00 -17.53 29.94
C SER A 287 -13.80 -19.02 29.77
N LEU A 288 -13.37 -19.69 30.84
CA LEU A 288 -13.20 -21.13 30.87
C LEU A 288 -14.30 -21.77 31.71
N TRP A 289 -14.90 -22.83 31.20
CA TRP A 289 -16.06 -23.50 31.79
C TRP A 289 -15.86 -25.01 31.87
N ARG A 290 -16.55 -25.62 32.81
CA ARG A 290 -16.73 -27.07 32.96
C ARG A 290 -18.22 -27.37 32.88
N ALA A 291 -18.60 -28.24 31.95
CA ALA A 291 -19.93 -28.84 31.86
C ALA A 291 -19.87 -30.27 32.40
N ASP A 292 -20.44 -30.49 33.57
CA ASP A 292 -20.54 -31.82 34.19
C ASP A 292 -21.76 -32.58 33.64
N ASN A 293 -21.64 -33.91 33.56
CA ASN A 293 -22.69 -34.85 33.15
C ASN A 293 -23.19 -34.68 31.71
N ILE A 294 -22.29 -34.53 30.74
CA ILE A 294 -22.67 -34.39 29.31
C ILE A 294 -23.48 -35.60 28.79
N MET A 295 -23.35 -36.75 29.44
CA MET A 295 -24.06 -37.98 29.12
C MET A 295 -25.48 -38.04 29.73
N SER A 296 -25.85 -37.15 30.66
CA SER A 296 -27.21 -37.07 31.21
C SER A 296 -28.04 -35.93 30.57
N GLN A 297 -29.29 -35.75 31.00
CA GLN A 297 -30.13 -34.61 30.59
C GLN A 297 -29.86 -33.35 31.44
N ASP A 298 -29.34 -33.51 32.66
CA ASP A 298 -29.11 -32.44 33.62
C ASP A 298 -27.63 -32.02 33.67
N ILE A 299 -27.27 -31.11 32.78
CA ILE A 299 -25.90 -30.58 32.69
C ILE A 299 -25.70 -29.47 33.71
N LYS A 300 -24.62 -29.57 34.49
CA LYS A 300 -24.22 -28.54 35.45
C LYS A 300 -23.02 -27.76 34.93
N PHE A 301 -23.17 -26.45 34.86
CA PHE A 301 -22.11 -25.55 34.41
C PHE A 301 -21.39 -24.91 35.59
N LYS A 302 -20.06 -24.95 35.57
CA LYS A 302 -19.22 -24.23 36.53
C LYS A 302 -18.19 -23.41 35.77
N GLN A 303 -18.07 -22.13 36.11
CA GLN A 303 -17.09 -21.24 35.51
C GLN A 303 -15.81 -21.23 36.35
N PHE A 304 -14.65 -21.36 35.69
CA PHE A 304 -13.35 -21.18 36.34
C PHE A 304 -13.03 -19.70 36.55
N PHE A 305 -12.15 -19.38 37.52
CA PHE A 305 -11.77 -17.99 37.83
C PHE A 305 -10.96 -17.29 36.73
N VAL A 306 -10.34 -18.04 35.83
CA VAL A 306 -9.44 -17.52 34.79
C VAL A 306 -10.23 -16.91 33.63
N LYS A 307 -9.73 -15.77 33.13
CA LYS A 307 -10.30 -15.04 31.98
C LYS A 307 -9.32 -14.98 30.83
N GLN A 308 -9.84 -14.71 29.63
CA GLN A 308 -9.10 -14.57 28.38
C GLN A 308 -8.25 -15.81 28.03
N VAL A 309 -8.76 -17.01 28.31
CA VAL A 309 -8.04 -18.27 28.05
C VAL A 309 -7.97 -18.51 26.54
N LYS A 310 -6.75 -18.48 26.00
CA LYS A 310 -6.47 -18.81 24.61
C LYS A 310 -6.42 -20.32 24.43
N ASP A 311 -5.55 -20.98 25.18
CA ASP A 311 -5.27 -22.40 25.01
C ASP A 311 -5.09 -23.08 26.38
N PHE A 312 -5.37 -24.38 26.47
CA PHE A 312 -5.24 -25.15 27.70
C PHE A 312 -5.02 -26.65 27.46
N ILE A 313 -4.45 -27.29 28.47
CA ILE A 313 -4.23 -28.73 28.59
C ILE A 313 -4.65 -29.22 29.97
N ILE A 314 -4.84 -30.54 30.09
CA ILE A 314 -5.13 -31.22 31.36
C ILE A 314 -3.95 -32.13 31.70
N VAL A 315 -3.38 -31.94 32.88
CA VAL A 315 -2.28 -32.76 33.42
C VAL A 315 -2.73 -33.33 34.76
N GLY A 316 -3.07 -34.62 34.79
CA GLY A 316 -3.67 -35.24 35.98
C GLY A 316 -4.97 -34.53 36.39
N ASN A 317 -5.00 -33.99 37.62
CA ASN A 317 -6.12 -33.19 38.14
C ASN A 317 -5.86 -31.66 38.05
N GLN A 318 -4.97 -31.19 37.18
CA GLN A 318 -4.67 -29.78 37.02
C GLN A 318 -4.95 -29.31 35.59
N ILE A 319 -5.42 -28.07 35.46
CA ILE A 319 -5.43 -27.34 34.20
C ILE A 319 -4.20 -26.46 34.17
N ILE A 320 -3.53 -26.48 33.02
CA ILE A 320 -2.52 -25.49 32.67
C ILE A 320 -3.04 -24.75 31.44
N CYS A 321 -3.20 -23.44 31.54
CA CYS A 321 -3.76 -22.64 30.45
C CYS A 321 -2.98 -21.34 30.20
N THR A 322 -2.92 -20.96 28.93
CA THR A 322 -2.34 -19.69 28.46
C THR A 322 -3.44 -18.68 28.15
N THR A 323 -3.18 -17.40 28.40
CA THR A 323 -4.13 -16.32 28.10
C THR A 323 -3.71 -15.48 26.89
N PHE A 324 -4.66 -14.69 26.36
CA PHE A 324 -4.34 -13.66 25.35
C PHE A 324 -3.40 -12.56 25.87
N THR A 325 -3.15 -12.49 27.17
CA THR A 325 -2.18 -11.60 27.82
C THR A 325 -0.84 -12.29 28.12
N ASN A 326 -0.62 -13.51 27.62
CA ASN A 326 0.59 -14.32 27.84
C ASN A 326 0.86 -14.64 29.33
N LEU A 327 -0.21 -14.73 30.11
CA LEU A 327 -0.16 -15.30 31.46
C LEU A 327 -0.42 -16.79 31.39
N ILE A 328 0.24 -17.55 32.25
CA ILE A 328 0.12 -18.99 32.38
C ILE A 328 -0.47 -19.28 33.76
N TYR A 329 -1.62 -19.94 33.79
CA TYR A 329 -2.28 -20.33 35.03
C TYR A 329 -2.21 -21.83 35.20
N THR A 330 -1.88 -22.25 36.43
CA THR A 330 -1.94 -23.65 36.87
C THR A 330 -2.87 -23.74 38.06
N PHE A 331 -3.88 -24.60 37.99
CA PHE A 331 -4.83 -24.79 39.09
C PHE A 331 -5.52 -26.16 39.05
N PRO A 332 -5.90 -26.71 40.21
CA PRO A 332 -6.60 -27.99 40.30
C PRO A 332 -8.01 -27.94 39.71
N ILE A 333 -8.44 -28.96 38.97
CA ILE A 333 -9.78 -29.05 38.35
C ILE A 333 -10.83 -29.27 39.43
N ASP A 334 -10.62 -30.24 40.32
CA ASP A 334 -11.65 -30.65 41.28
C ASP A 334 -11.68 -29.79 42.57
N SER A 335 -10.86 -28.74 42.68
CA SER A 335 -10.87 -27.85 43.86
C SER A 335 -11.97 -26.80 43.77
N PRO A 336 -12.75 -26.57 44.85
CA PRO A 336 -13.79 -25.53 44.89
C PRO A 336 -13.22 -24.13 44.69
N GLU A 337 -11.96 -23.91 45.05
CA GLU A 337 -11.32 -22.60 44.88
C GLU A 337 -11.14 -22.25 43.40
N SER A 338 -11.02 -23.23 42.51
CA SER A 338 -10.80 -23.00 41.08
C SER A 338 -12.01 -22.44 40.35
N TYR A 339 -13.18 -22.45 40.98
CA TYR A 339 -14.42 -21.96 40.42
C TYR A 339 -14.74 -20.55 40.93
N LEU A 340 -15.41 -19.75 40.11
CA LEU A 340 -16.06 -18.54 40.58
C LEU A 340 -17.14 -18.94 41.59
N LYS A 341 -17.05 -18.43 42.82
CA LYS A 341 -18.10 -18.63 43.83
C LYS A 341 -19.39 -18.02 43.28
N HIS A 342 -20.48 -18.79 43.27
CA HIS A 342 -21.81 -18.23 43.05
C HIS A 342 -22.09 -17.17 44.11
N GLU A 343 -22.65 -16.06 43.67
CA GLU A 343 -22.69 -14.78 44.36
C GLU A 343 -23.07 -14.89 45.86
N SER A 344 -22.10 -14.57 46.73
CA SER A 344 -22.38 -14.03 48.05
C SER A 344 -21.42 -12.86 48.29
N ILE A 345 -21.89 -11.66 47.96
CA ILE A 345 -21.59 -10.38 48.63
C ILE A 345 -20.14 -10.21 49.13
N GLU A 346 -19.15 -10.39 48.27
CA GLU A 346 -17.79 -9.90 48.55
C GLU A 346 -17.05 -9.48 47.27
N TYR A 347 -17.81 -9.07 46.26
CA TYR A 347 -17.28 -8.19 45.23
C TYR A 347 -17.55 -6.75 45.65
N CYS A 348 -16.50 -5.98 45.81
CA CYS A 348 -16.60 -4.53 45.85
C CYS A 348 -17.08 -4.11 44.45
N PRO A 349 -18.30 -3.55 44.29
CA PRO A 349 -18.75 -3.04 43.00
C PRO A 349 -17.70 -2.08 42.44
N ALA A 350 -17.50 -2.06 41.12
CA ALA A 350 -16.57 -1.10 40.50
C ALA A 350 -16.85 0.33 40.99
N GLU A 351 -18.12 0.67 41.23
CA GLU A 351 -18.55 1.93 41.85
C GLU A 351 -17.96 2.17 43.25
N ARG A 352 -17.88 1.17 44.15
CA ARG A 352 -17.23 1.35 45.46
C ARG A 352 -15.70 1.46 45.36
N LEU A 353 -15.06 0.73 44.44
CA LEU A 353 -13.61 0.81 44.21
C LEU A 353 -13.19 2.13 43.56
N LEU A 354 -13.98 2.61 42.59
CA LEU A 354 -13.75 3.87 41.88
C LEU A 354 -14.12 5.08 42.75
N ASN A 355 -15.14 5.00 43.61
CA ASN A 355 -15.54 6.10 44.49
C ASN A 355 -14.65 6.25 45.74
N ASN A 356 -14.05 5.17 46.27
CA ASN A 356 -13.26 5.23 47.50
C ASN A 356 -11.74 5.28 47.31
N ASN A 357 -11.20 5.03 46.10
CA ASN A 357 -9.75 5.06 45.85
C ASN A 357 -9.41 5.88 44.61
N SER A 358 -9.06 7.16 44.83
CA SER A 358 -8.60 8.10 43.81
C SER A 358 -7.39 7.59 43.02
N ASP A 359 -6.55 6.75 43.64
CA ASP A 359 -5.35 6.18 43.01
C ASP A 359 -5.67 5.16 41.89
N TYR A 360 -6.75 4.39 42.01
CA TYR A 360 -7.16 3.46 40.94
C TYR A 360 -7.78 4.20 39.77
N VAL A 361 -8.63 5.20 40.05
CA VAL A 361 -9.17 6.10 39.01
C VAL A 361 -8.02 6.81 38.29
N LYS A 362 -7.03 7.29 39.04
CA LYS A 362 -5.84 7.92 38.47
C LYS A 362 -5.04 6.97 37.59
N LYS A 363 -4.80 5.72 38.02
CA LYS A 363 -4.13 4.71 37.17
C LYS A 363 -4.90 4.37 35.90
N ILE A 364 -6.24 4.27 35.99
CA ILE A 364 -7.09 4.04 34.82
C ILE A 364 -7.01 5.23 33.87
N LEU A 365 -7.10 6.47 34.40
CA LEU A 365 -6.93 7.68 33.59
C LEU A 365 -5.53 7.78 32.99
N ASP A 366 -4.49 7.37 33.71
CA ASP A 366 -3.12 7.34 33.20
C ASP A 366 -2.98 6.33 32.05
N GLU A 367 -3.59 5.14 32.14
CA GLU A 367 -3.63 4.16 31.04
C GLU A 367 -4.50 4.64 29.86
N VAL A 368 -5.63 5.30 30.11
CA VAL A 368 -6.43 5.94 29.07
C VAL A 368 -5.62 7.03 28.36
N ASN A 369 -4.91 7.87 29.10
CA ASN A 369 -4.02 8.89 28.55
C ASN A 369 -2.88 8.28 27.73
N LYS A 370 -2.29 7.16 28.18
CA LYS A 370 -1.30 6.40 27.40
C LYS A 370 -1.91 5.86 26.11
N ASN A 371 -3.11 5.29 26.17
CA ASN A 371 -3.82 4.80 24.99
C ASN A 371 -4.14 5.92 24.01
N ASP A 372 -4.55 7.10 24.49
CA ASP A 372 -4.78 8.28 23.63
C ASP A 372 -3.49 8.75 22.96
N VAL A 373 -2.35 8.69 23.66
CA VAL A 373 -1.03 8.99 23.08
C VAL A 373 -0.68 7.97 21.99
N ILE A 374 -0.94 6.68 22.22
CA ILE A 374 -0.72 5.61 21.24
C ILE A 374 -1.64 5.79 20.04
N ALA A 375 -2.93 6.06 20.24
CA ALA A 375 -3.90 6.30 19.18
C ALA A 375 -3.46 7.48 18.29
N LYS A 376 -2.99 8.57 18.90
CA LYS A 376 -2.43 9.72 18.17
C LYS A 376 -1.17 9.34 17.37
N LYS A 377 -0.33 8.42 17.86
CA LYS A 377 0.84 7.91 17.11
C LYS A 377 0.42 7.04 15.93
N LEU A 378 -0.53 6.13 16.13
CA LEU A 378 -1.07 5.26 15.07
C LEU A 378 -1.72 6.07 13.94
N ILE A 379 -2.47 7.13 14.28
CA ILE A 379 -3.05 8.04 13.27
C ILE A 379 -1.94 8.70 12.44
N LYS A 380 -0.88 9.21 13.08
CA LYS A 380 0.26 9.80 12.37
C LYS A 380 0.98 8.80 11.46
N GLU A 381 1.15 7.57 11.92
CA GLU A 381 1.79 6.52 11.12
C GLU A 381 0.94 6.13 9.90
N ARG A 382 -0.37 5.95 10.10
CA ARG A 382 -1.34 5.76 9.01
C ARG A 382 -1.26 6.89 7.99
N ASP A 383 -1.18 8.13 8.46
CA ASP A 383 -1.08 9.31 7.61
C ASP A 383 0.22 9.33 6.79
N TYR A 384 1.37 8.94 7.38
CA TYR A 384 2.64 8.77 6.63
C TYR A 384 2.55 7.69 5.56
N ILE A 385 2.00 6.52 5.88
CA ILE A 385 1.82 5.40 4.93
C ILE A 385 0.91 5.83 3.78
N THR A 386 -0.18 6.55 4.10
CA THR A 386 -1.13 7.05 3.11
C THR A 386 -0.46 8.07 2.18
N ALA A 387 0.29 9.04 2.73
CA ALA A 387 1.01 10.03 1.94
C ALA A 387 2.07 9.39 1.03
N LEU A 388 2.83 8.40 1.54
CA LEU A 388 3.80 7.63 0.75
C LEU A 388 3.12 6.86 -0.39
N SER A 389 2.03 6.16 -0.09
CA SER A 389 1.28 5.39 -1.08
C SER A 389 0.74 6.29 -2.21
N LEU A 390 0.23 7.47 -1.86
CA LEU A 390 -0.26 8.46 -2.83
C LEU A 390 0.88 9.08 -3.64
N SER A 391 2.06 9.29 -3.04
CA SER A 391 3.21 9.84 -3.77
C SER A 391 3.68 8.98 -4.94
N ASN A 392 3.42 7.66 -4.89
CA ASN A 392 3.69 6.74 -5.99
C ASN A 392 2.69 6.86 -7.16
N ARG A 393 1.54 7.52 -6.95
CA ARG A 393 0.45 7.69 -7.94
C ARG A 393 0.33 9.17 -8.36
N GLN A 394 1.22 9.62 -9.22
CA GLN A 394 1.24 11.02 -9.70
C GLN A 394 -0.02 11.39 -10.47
N ASP A 395 -0.66 10.44 -11.15
CA ASP A 395 -1.95 10.61 -11.83
C ASP A 395 -3.06 11.05 -10.86
N VAL A 396 -3.12 10.42 -9.69
CA VAL A 396 -4.08 10.79 -8.64
C VAL A 396 -3.72 12.15 -8.05
N MET A 397 -2.43 12.40 -7.80
CA MET A 397 -1.98 13.67 -7.23
C MET A 397 -2.20 14.86 -8.18
N ASP A 398 -2.07 14.66 -9.50
CA ASP A 398 -2.37 15.67 -10.53
C ASP A 398 -3.86 16.05 -10.53
N SER A 399 -4.77 15.13 -10.18
CA SER A 399 -6.21 15.44 -10.05
C SER A 399 -6.55 16.29 -8.81
N VAL A 400 -5.73 16.21 -7.76
CA VAL A 400 -5.96 16.87 -6.48
C VAL A 400 -5.24 18.21 -6.39
N ILE A 401 -4.02 18.30 -6.95
CA ILE A 401 -3.14 19.46 -6.85
C ILE A 401 -3.13 20.22 -8.17
N ASN A 402 -3.86 21.33 -8.18
CA ASN A 402 -3.88 22.26 -9.30
C ASN A 402 -2.70 23.23 -9.19
N HIS A 403 -2.05 23.48 -10.32
CA HIS A 403 -0.94 24.43 -10.41
C HIS A 403 -1.12 25.35 -11.62
N LYS A 404 -0.61 26.57 -11.51
CA LYS A 404 -0.57 27.54 -12.61
C LYS A 404 0.66 28.41 -12.49
N VAL A 405 1.44 28.52 -13.56
CA VAL A 405 2.60 29.41 -13.64
C VAL A 405 2.24 30.58 -14.55
N ILE A 406 2.47 31.81 -14.08
CA ILE A 406 2.16 33.03 -14.83
C ILE A 406 3.41 33.92 -14.80
N VAL A 407 3.78 34.46 -15.96
CA VAL A 407 4.93 35.37 -16.09
C VAL A 407 4.43 36.81 -16.23
N TYR A 408 4.94 37.68 -15.36
CA TYR A 408 4.68 39.12 -15.37
C TYR A 408 5.96 39.90 -15.71
N ASP A 409 5.77 41.03 -16.37
CA ASP A 409 6.88 41.92 -16.75
C ASP A 409 7.10 43.03 -15.71
N ASN A 410 6.12 43.23 -14.81
CA ASN A 410 6.14 44.24 -13.77
C ASN A 410 5.64 43.67 -12.43
N TYR A 411 6.30 44.09 -11.35
CA TYR A 411 5.94 43.76 -9.98
C TYR A 411 4.53 44.24 -9.60
N ASP A 412 4.18 45.49 -9.96
CA ASP A 412 2.88 46.07 -9.60
C ASP A 412 1.72 45.27 -10.17
N ASP A 413 1.86 44.77 -11.40
CA ASP A 413 0.86 43.92 -12.04
C ASP A 413 0.72 42.57 -11.34
N ALA A 414 1.85 41.97 -10.95
CA ALA A 414 1.84 40.70 -10.24
C ALA A 414 1.12 40.79 -8.88
N ILE A 415 1.38 41.86 -8.11
CA ILE A 415 0.83 42.06 -6.76
C ILE A 415 -0.61 42.59 -6.78
N THR A 416 -0.97 43.45 -7.73
CA THR A 416 -2.36 43.94 -7.85
C THR A 416 -3.34 42.80 -8.13
N GLU A 417 -2.96 41.87 -9.00
CA GLU A 417 -3.75 40.67 -9.27
C GLU A 417 -3.66 39.62 -8.14
N ASN A 418 -2.60 39.65 -7.31
CA ASN A 418 -2.32 38.61 -6.31
C ASN A 418 -1.78 39.16 -4.99
N LYS A 419 -2.61 39.91 -4.26
CA LYS A 419 -2.26 40.60 -3.00
C LYS A 419 -1.66 39.70 -1.89
N LYS A 420 -1.86 38.38 -1.95
CA LYS A 420 -1.39 37.40 -0.96
C LYS A 420 -0.17 36.60 -1.44
N ALA A 421 0.52 37.05 -2.47
CA ALA A 421 1.71 36.36 -2.98
C ALA A 421 2.86 36.41 -1.96
N ILE A 422 3.48 35.26 -1.73
CA ILE A 422 4.67 35.09 -0.90
C ILE A 422 5.89 35.46 -1.74
N LEU A 423 6.63 36.47 -1.30
CA LEU A 423 7.89 36.88 -1.91
C LEU A 423 8.99 35.90 -1.51
N THR A 424 9.70 35.36 -2.50
CA THR A 424 10.70 34.29 -2.32
C THR A 424 12.15 34.75 -2.32
N SER A 425 12.41 36.05 -2.31
CA SER A 425 13.75 36.63 -2.53
C SER A 425 13.90 37.94 -1.78
N ASN A 426 15.10 38.53 -1.77
CA ASN A 426 15.31 39.81 -1.10
C ASN A 426 14.45 40.89 -1.75
N PHE A 427 13.93 41.81 -0.94
CA PHE A 427 13.01 42.86 -1.41
C PHE A 427 13.61 43.68 -2.56
N SER A 428 14.93 43.95 -2.54
CA SER A 428 15.64 44.67 -3.60
C SER A 428 15.52 44.01 -4.97
N GLU A 429 15.52 42.67 -5.06
CA GLU A 429 15.42 41.94 -6.34
C GLU A 429 14.09 42.17 -7.06
N TYR A 430 13.05 42.61 -6.34
CA TYR A 430 11.74 42.87 -6.95
C TYR A 430 11.63 44.24 -7.64
N PHE A 431 12.57 45.13 -7.34
CA PHE A 431 12.64 46.48 -7.90
C PHE A 431 13.88 46.65 -8.80
N GLU A 432 14.53 45.54 -9.18
CA GLU A 432 15.62 45.54 -10.14
C GLU A 432 15.09 45.66 -11.57
N GLU A 433 15.77 46.46 -12.38
CA GLU A 433 15.44 46.67 -13.78
C GLU A 433 15.55 45.40 -14.63
N GLU A 434 14.77 45.34 -15.71
CA GLU A 434 14.73 44.22 -16.66
C GLU A 434 14.48 42.85 -16.00
N SER A 435 13.64 42.80 -14.97
CA SER A 435 13.27 41.55 -14.30
C SER A 435 11.91 41.04 -14.75
N PHE A 436 11.78 39.72 -14.88
CA PHE A 436 10.50 39.04 -15.03
C PHE A 436 10.12 38.38 -13.71
N PHE A 437 8.82 38.33 -13.44
CA PHE A 437 8.26 37.81 -12.20
C PHE A 437 7.43 36.58 -12.48
N PHE A 438 7.88 35.44 -11.98
CA PHE A 438 7.23 34.16 -12.13
C PHE A 438 6.32 33.92 -10.94
N LEU A 439 5.02 33.97 -11.16
CA LEU A 439 4.02 33.66 -10.15
C LEU A 439 3.61 32.19 -10.27
N VAL A 440 4.03 31.38 -9.30
CA VAL A 440 3.65 29.97 -9.19
C VAL A 440 2.50 29.83 -8.20
N LYS A 441 1.31 29.49 -8.71
CA LYS A 441 0.12 29.21 -7.92
C LYS A 441 -0.03 27.71 -7.72
N ILE A 442 -0.28 27.30 -6.49
CA ILE A 442 -0.55 25.90 -6.12
C ILE A 442 -1.82 25.90 -5.27
N SER A 443 -2.77 25.04 -5.58
CA SER A 443 -4.04 24.93 -4.85
C SER A 443 -4.54 23.50 -4.85
N THR A 444 -5.27 23.12 -3.81
CA THR A 444 -5.90 21.80 -3.71
C THR A 444 -7.40 21.86 -4.00
N THR A 445 -7.96 20.84 -4.62
CA THR A 445 -9.42 20.67 -4.76
C THR A 445 -10.04 20.41 -3.39
N THR A 446 -11.10 21.16 -3.04
CA THR A 446 -11.70 21.18 -1.69
C THR A 446 -12.42 19.91 -1.27
N GLU A 447 -12.68 18.97 -2.18
CA GLU A 447 -13.53 17.79 -1.91
C GLU A 447 -12.80 16.61 -1.27
N HIS A 448 -11.46 16.59 -1.23
CA HIS A 448 -10.71 15.43 -0.75
C HIS A 448 -10.12 15.63 0.67
N LYS A 449 -10.40 14.66 1.57
CA LYS A 449 -9.72 14.44 2.87
C LYS A 449 -8.18 14.47 2.75
N LEU A 450 -7.66 14.27 1.54
CA LEU A 450 -6.25 14.27 1.15
C LEU A 450 -5.55 15.61 1.40
N GLY A 451 -6.24 16.75 1.26
CA GLY A 451 -5.68 18.07 1.63
C GLY A 451 -5.39 18.17 3.12
N ASN A 452 -6.31 17.64 3.95
CA ASN A 452 -6.15 17.56 5.40
C ASN A 452 -5.10 16.51 5.80
N ILE A 453 -4.98 15.40 5.06
CA ILE A 453 -3.91 14.42 5.28
C ILE A 453 -2.57 15.06 4.96
N LEU A 454 -2.39 15.74 3.83
CA LEU A 454 -1.11 16.39 3.51
C LEU A 454 -0.74 17.52 4.48
N SER A 455 -1.73 18.25 5.02
CA SER A 455 -1.49 19.30 6.02
C SER A 455 -1.27 18.75 7.44
N ASN A 456 -1.93 17.66 7.82
CA ASN A 456 -1.86 17.10 9.18
C ASN A 456 -0.79 16.01 9.34
N ALA A 457 -0.51 15.25 8.28
CA ALA A 457 0.47 14.17 8.29
C ALA A 457 1.91 14.68 8.45
N ILE A 458 2.19 15.93 8.09
CA ILE A 458 3.54 16.36 7.77
C ILE A 458 3.83 17.72 8.44
N GLY A 459 4.48 17.68 9.60
CA GLY A 459 4.89 18.89 10.33
C GLY A 459 6.03 19.70 9.67
N ASP A 460 6.55 19.28 8.51
CA ASP A 460 7.62 19.95 7.78
C ASP A 460 7.43 19.85 6.25
N LEU A 461 6.29 20.32 5.76
CA LEU A 461 6.04 20.36 4.33
C LEU A 461 6.87 21.49 3.69
N ARG A 462 7.59 21.18 2.62
CA ARG A 462 8.40 22.13 1.86
C ARG A 462 8.04 22.09 0.39
N ILE A 463 7.93 23.27 -0.20
CA ILE A 463 7.74 23.43 -1.63
C ILE A 463 9.06 23.88 -2.22
N HIS A 464 9.60 23.05 -3.10
CA HIS A 464 10.80 23.31 -3.87
C HIS A 464 10.40 23.70 -5.30
N ILE A 465 10.78 24.90 -5.71
CA ILE A 465 10.57 25.39 -7.09
C ILE A 465 11.93 25.61 -7.71
N THR A 466 12.23 24.89 -8.78
CA THR A 466 13.48 25.00 -9.53
C THR A 466 13.18 25.55 -10.92
N LEU A 467 13.80 26.68 -11.24
CA LEU A 467 13.77 27.35 -12.53
C LEU A 467 15.06 26.98 -13.27
N SER A 468 14.93 26.38 -14.45
CA SER A 468 16.07 25.88 -15.23
C SER A 468 15.86 26.08 -16.73
N THR A 469 16.94 26.30 -17.47
CA THR A 469 16.98 26.15 -18.93
C THR A 469 17.24 24.68 -19.30
N SER A 470 17.30 24.37 -20.59
CA SER A 470 17.73 23.06 -21.10
C SER A 470 19.15 22.67 -20.66
N THR A 471 20.02 23.64 -20.35
CA THR A 471 21.44 23.43 -20.07
C THR A 471 21.84 23.71 -18.63
N LYS A 472 21.08 24.53 -17.89
CA LYS A 472 21.50 25.01 -16.56
C LYS A 472 20.32 25.28 -15.63
N VAL A 473 20.51 24.99 -14.33
CA VAL A 473 19.62 25.45 -13.26
C VAL A 473 19.91 26.93 -12.95
N ILE A 474 18.88 27.77 -13.06
CA ILE A 474 18.99 29.23 -12.84
C ILE A 474 18.80 29.56 -11.36
N LYS A 475 17.67 29.13 -10.77
CA LYS A 475 17.29 29.49 -9.40
C LYS A 475 16.47 28.37 -8.77
N THR A 476 16.80 27.99 -7.54
CA THR A 476 16.00 27.04 -6.74
C THR A 476 15.56 27.71 -5.46
N ILE A 477 14.28 27.60 -5.16
CA ILE A 477 13.63 28.16 -3.97
C ILE A 477 13.03 27.02 -3.18
N SER A 478 13.23 27.05 -1.86
CA SER A 478 12.69 26.07 -0.92
C SER A 478 11.96 26.81 0.17
N ILE A 479 10.64 26.64 0.26
CA ILE A 479 9.82 27.34 1.25
C ILE A 479 9.09 26.32 2.11
N LYS A 480 9.22 26.48 3.43
CA LYS A 480 8.45 25.70 4.40
C LYS A 480 7.03 26.27 4.47
N VAL A 481 6.03 25.39 4.40
CA VAL A 481 4.62 25.79 4.40
C VAL A 481 3.84 24.95 5.41
N SER A 482 2.86 25.56 6.07
CA SER A 482 1.97 24.87 7.01
C SER A 482 0.82 24.13 6.31
N GLU A 483 0.29 24.64 5.20
CA GLU A 483 -0.85 24.06 4.49
C GLU A 483 -0.84 24.40 2.98
N ILE A 484 -1.35 23.50 2.12
CA ILE A 484 -1.31 23.62 0.64
C ILE A 484 -2.62 24.17 0.03
N LYS A 485 -3.58 24.62 0.83
CA LYS A 485 -4.92 25.02 0.33
C LYS A 485 -4.86 25.98 -0.86
N LYS A 486 -4.14 27.09 -0.72
CA LYS A 486 -3.94 28.08 -1.78
C LYS A 486 -2.67 28.88 -1.52
N LEU A 487 -1.66 28.62 -2.32
CA LEU A 487 -0.35 29.24 -2.22
C LEU A 487 -0.01 29.95 -3.53
N SER A 488 0.73 31.05 -3.42
CA SER A 488 1.14 31.85 -4.56
C SER A 488 2.53 32.37 -4.26
N PHE A 489 3.53 31.94 -5.03
CA PHE A 489 4.93 32.32 -4.85
C PHE A 489 5.34 33.22 -5.99
N LEU A 490 5.88 34.40 -5.68
CA LEU A 490 6.38 35.33 -6.69
C LEU A 490 7.90 35.28 -6.71
N ILE A 491 8.47 34.92 -7.86
CA ILE A 491 9.91 34.71 -8.02
C ILE A 491 10.46 35.71 -9.05
N PRO A 492 11.36 36.63 -8.65
CA PRO A 492 12.00 37.56 -9.57
C PRO A 492 13.22 36.90 -10.22
N LEU A 493 13.39 37.15 -11.53
CA LEU A 493 14.55 36.75 -12.32
C LEU A 493 14.94 37.85 -13.31
N LYS A 494 16.24 38.12 -13.42
CA LYS A 494 16.79 39.06 -14.41
C LYS A 494 16.67 38.50 -15.82
N SER A 495 16.29 39.35 -16.77
CA SER A 495 16.17 39.07 -18.21
C SER A 495 17.41 38.36 -18.78
N LYS A 496 18.62 38.75 -18.37
CA LYS A 496 19.89 38.14 -18.82
C LYS A 496 20.06 36.66 -18.46
N LEU A 497 19.33 36.17 -17.45
CA LEU A 497 19.40 34.77 -16.99
C LEU A 497 18.30 33.90 -17.61
N ILE A 498 17.37 34.49 -18.36
CA ILE A 498 16.21 33.81 -18.93
C ILE A 498 16.54 33.34 -20.33
N ASP A 499 16.22 32.08 -20.62
CA ASP A 499 16.15 31.58 -21.98
C ASP A 499 14.73 31.83 -22.51
N PHE A 500 14.63 32.76 -23.45
CA PHE A 500 13.35 33.15 -24.07
C PHE A 500 12.79 32.12 -25.04
N THR A 501 13.55 31.07 -25.37
CA THR A 501 13.05 29.97 -26.22
C THR A 501 12.27 28.95 -25.41
N GLU A 502 12.84 28.48 -24.30
CA GLU A 502 12.23 27.48 -23.42
C GLU A 502 12.78 27.59 -22.00
N MET A 503 11.87 27.58 -21.02
CA MET A 503 12.23 27.59 -19.61
C MET A 503 11.40 26.59 -18.81
N ASN A 504 12.08 25.76 -18.02
CA ASN A 504 11.45 24.69 -17.27
C ASN A 504 11.29 25.08 -15.79
N VAL A 505 10.06 24.94 -15.29
CA VAL A 505 9.66 25.19 -13.90
C VAL A 505 9.29 23.85 -13.25
N ASN A 506 10.18 23.38 -12.38
CA ASN A 506 10.03 22.14 -11.64
C ASN A 506 9.50 22.41 -10.23
N ILE A 507 8.28 21.97 -9.95
CA ILE A 507 7.62 22.11 -8.66
C ILE A 507 7.66 20.76 -7.94
N LYS A 508 8.25 20.71 -6.74
CA LYS A 508 8.30 19.52 -5.88
C LYS A 508 7.71 19.85 -4.52
N ILE A 509 6.76 19.04 -4.06
CA ILE A 509 6.26 19.12 -2.69
C ILE A 509 6.90 17.99 -1.91
N MET A 510 7.56 18.33 -0.81
CA MET A 510 8.38 17.43 -0.02
C MET A 510 7.97 17.45 1.45
N SER A 511 8.25 16.35 2.12
CA SER A 511 8.00 16.15 3.55
C SER A 511 9.21 15.50 4.20
N THR A 512 9.42 15.75 5.50
CA THR A 512 10.28 14.87 6.31
C THR A 512 9.46 13.75 6.93
N ILE A 513 9.81 12.50 6.60
CA ILE A 513 9.20 11.30 7.17
C ILE A 513 10.26 10.60 8.04
N PRO A 514 9.96 10.28 9.32
CA PRO A 514 10.88 9.53 10.16
C PRO A 514 11.06 8.10 9.64
N GLY A 515 12.25 7.54 9.84
CA GLY A 515 12.55 6.15 9.50
C GLY A 515 11.76 5.18 10.37
N ALA A 516 11.38 4.03 9.79
CA ALA A 516 10.57 3.02 10.47
C ALA A 516 11.23 2.45 11.74
N LEU A 517 12.57 2.40 11.78
CA LEU A 517 13.35 1.84 12.90
C LEU A 517 13.95 2.89 13.84
N ASP A 518 14.11 4.15 13.39
CA ASP A 518 14.68 5.23 14.19
C ASP A 518 14.06 6.59 13.83
N ALA A 519 13.34 7.19 14.79
CA ALA A 519 12.72 8.50 14.65
C ALA A 519 13.72 9.66 14.50
N LYS A 520 15.01 9.45 14.84
CA LYS A 520 16.08 10.44 14.61
C LYS A 520 16.50 10.49 13.14
N GLN A 521 16.34 9.39 12.40
CA GLN A 521 16.62 9.36 10.97
C GLN A 521 15.42 9.92 10.22
N LYS A 522 15.49 11.19 9.81
CA LYS A 522 14.44 11.83 9.01
C LYS A 522 14.85 11.82 7.54
N THR A 523 13.98 11.31 6.68
CA THR A 523 14.20 11.28 5.23
C THR A 523 13.32 12.30 4.54
N PHE A 524 13.88 13.06 3.61
CA PHE A 524 13.09 13.93 2.74
C PHE A 524 12.43 13.07 1.65
N THR A 525 11.11 13.01 1.69
CA THR A 525 10.31 12.29 0.71
C THR A 525 9.61 13.30 -0.20
N ILE A 526 9.71 13.09 -1.51
CA ILE A 526 8.98 13.86 -2.52
C ILE A 526 7.59 13.27 -2.64
N LEU A 527 6.56 14.07 -2.33
CA LEU A 527 5.16 13.65 -2.38
C LEU A 527 4.53 13.92 -3.74
N TYR A 528 4.95 15.02 -4.38
CA TYR A 528 4.42 15.44 -5.66
C TYR A 528 5.51 16.11 -6.48
N ARG A 529 5.51 15.84 -7.79
CA ARG A 529 6.41 16.45 -8.76
C ARG A 529 5.62 16.94 -9.95
N LYS A 530 5.85 18.19 -10.35
CA LYS A 530 5.33 18.72 -11.60
C LYS A 530 6.41 19.42 -12.40
N HIS A 531 6.44 19.14 -13.68
CA HIS A 531 7.25 19.82 -14.67
C HIS A 531 6.34 20.70 -15.52
N VAL A 532 6.62 22.00 -15.57
CA VAL A 532 5.92 22.97 -16.42
C VAL A 532 6.93 23.61 -17.35
N THR A 533 6.70 23.52 -18.65
CA THR A 533 7.55 24.15 -19.67
C THR A 533 6.89 25.46 -20.09
N LEU A 534 7.67 26.54 -20.06
CA LEU A 534 7.28 27.87 -20.53
C LEU A 534 7.97 28.13 -21.86
N HIS A 535 7.19 28.40 -22.90
CA HIS A 535 7.70 28.77 -24.21
C HIS A 535 7.64 30.29 -24.44
N SER A 536 8.12 30.73 -25.60
CA SER A 536 8.35 32.14 -25.95
C SER A 536 7.13 33.05 -25.78
N GLU A 537 5.91 32.55 -25.96
CA GLU A 537 4.66 33.31 -25.81
C GLU A 537 4.44 33.82 -24.37
N HIS A 538 5.01 33.13 -23.37
CA HIS A 538 4.93 33.56 -21.98
C HIS A 538 5.73 34.85 -21.72
N PHE A 539 6.75 35.11 -22.54
CA PHE A 539 7.72 36.21 -22.37
C PHE A 539 7.49 37.41 -23.29
N ILE A 540 6.35 37.47 -23.98
CA ILE A 540 5.96 38.63 -24.79
C ILE A 540 5.86 39.84 -23.85
N LYS A 541 6.48 40.96 -24.23
CA LYS A 541 6.40 42.25 -23.52
C LYS A 541 5.24 43.09 -24.04
N PHE A 542 4.47 43.72 -23.14
CA PHE A 542 3.41 44.68 -23.48
C PHE A 542 3.76 46.05 -22.93
N ASN A 543 3.96 47.02 -23.83
CA ASN A 543 4.13 48.43 -23.49
C ASN A 543 2.78 49.05 -23.11
N LEU A 544 2.24 48.71 -21.94
CA LEU A 544 1.08 49.40 -21.37
C LEU A 544 1.58 50.43 -20.34
N ILE A 545 1.95 51.62 -20.84
CA ILE A 545 2.13 52.86 -20.06
C ILE A 545 3.32 52.84 -19.07
N LEU A 546 4.45 53.35 -19.55
CA LEU A 546 5.76 53.50 -18.90
C LEU A 546 5.83 54.43 -17.66
N ASN A 547 4.73 54.86 -17.04
CA ASN A 547 4.77 56.06 -16.19
C ASN A 547 4.84 55.89 -14.67
N ARG A 548 4.93 54.69 -14.08
CA ARG A 548 5.12 54.56 -12.62
C ARG A 548 5.91 53.33 -12.15
N GLN A 549 7.06 53.02 -12.75
CA GLN A 549 7.98 52.06 -12.11
C GLN A 549 8.76 52.77 -11.00
N GLN A 550 8.53 52.39 -9.73
CA GLN A 550 9.41 52.79 -8.62
C GLN A 550 10.65 51.88 -8.63
N CYS A 551 11.61 52.19 -9.50
CA CYS A 551 12.94 51.56 -9.46
C CYS A 551 13.80 52.21 -8.37
N LEU A 552 14.62 51.42 -7.68
CA LEU A 552 15.44 51.90 -6.55
C LEU A 552 16.57 52.88 -6.95
N LYS A 553 16.80 53.14 -8.25
CA LYS A 553 17.68 54.21 -8.76
C LYS A 553 17.17 54.75 -10.10
N ARG A 554 17.38 56.05 -10.34
CA ARG A 554 17.21 56.70 -11.66
C ARG A 554 18.34 56.24 -12.60
N PHE A 555 17.97 55.99 -13.86
CA PHE A 555 18.87 55.70 -14.97
C PHE A 555 20.07 56.65 -15.03
N GLU A 556 21.29 56.10 -15.02
CA GLU A 556 22.39 56.70 -15.78
C GLU A 556 22.36 56.00 -17.15
N ASP A 557 22.20 56.79 -18.23
CA ASP A 557 22.36 56.24 -19.57
C ASP A 557 23.72 55.53 -19.66
N PRO A 558 23.82 54.36 -20.33
CA PRO A 558 25.07 53.64 -20.43
C PRO A 558 26.15 54.56 -21.02
N LEU A 559 27.39 54.48 -20.51
CA LEU A 559 28.49 55.37 -20.90
C LEU A 559 28.64 55.47 -22.43
N SER A 560 28.43 54.39 -23.17
CA SER A 560 28.46 54.38 -24.64
C SER A 560 27.38 55.27 -25.26
N LYS A 561 26.16 55.26 -24.71
CA LYS A 561 25.05 56.11 -25.16
C LYS A 561 25.28 57.57 -24.74
N LEU A 562 25.83 57.81 -23.55
CA LEU A 562 26.26 59.15 -23.12
C LEU A 562 27.38 59.70 -24.00
N ILE A 563 28.37 58.88 -24.36
CA ILE A 563 29.44 59.23 -25.30
C ILE A 563 28.84 59.55 -26.66
N LEU A 564 28.01 58.67 -27.23
CA LEU A 564 27.37 58.89 -28.52
C LEU A 564 26.52 60.17 -28.52
N GLN A 565 25.73 60.39 -27.47
CA GLN A 565 24.88 61.57 -27.34
C GLN A 565 25.72 62.84 -27.19
N THR A 566 26.82 62.80 -26.45
CA THR A 566 27.78 63.90 -26.34
C THR A 566 28.48 64.17 -27.68
N SER A 567 28.86 63.12 -28.40
CA SER A 567 29.49 63.20 -29.72
C SER A 567 28.54 63.76 -30.78
N ILE A 568 27.28 63.31 -30.81
CA ILE A 568 26.24 63.87 -31.69
C ILE A 568 25.97 65.33 -31.35
N ASN A 569 25.88 65.69 -30.07
CA ASN A 569 25.60 67.06 -29.66
C ASN A 569 26.74 68.03 -30.01
N ASN A 570 28.00 67.61 -29.86
CA ASN A 570 29.15 68.48 -30.09
C ASN A 570 29.64 68.47 -31.55
N PHE A 571 29.49 67.34 -32.24
CA PHE A 571 30.11 67.12 -33.55
C PHE A 571 29.12 66.62 -34.61
N GLY A 572 27.83 66.46 -34.31
CA GLY A 572 26.83 65.93 -35.24
C GLY A 572 26.58 66.82 -36.48
N HIS A 573 27.05 68.06 -36.45
CA HIS A 573 27.07 68.94 -37.63
C HIS A 573 28.28 68.71 -38.55
N LEU A 574 29.29 67.96 -38.09
CA LEU A 574 30.54 67.66 -38.81
C LEU A 574 30.63 66.19 -39.22
N PHE A 575 30.06 65.29 -38.42
CA PHE A 575 30.15 63.86 -38.62
C PHE A 575 28.79 63.20 -38.38
N GLU A 576 28.46 62.21 -39.21
CA GLU A 576 27.34 61.31 -38.98
C GLU A 576 27.80 60.17 -38.07
N PHE A 577 27.24 60.09 -36.87
CA PHE A 577 27.61 59.08 -35.88
C PHE A 577 26.68 57.88 -35.99
N GLU A 578 27.20 56.74 -36.44
CA GLU A 578 26.48 55.47 -36.41
C GLU A 578 26.52 54.84 -35.00
N ASP A 579 25.35 54.43 -34.53
CA ASP A 579 25.20 53.67 -33.29
C ASP A 579 25.52 52.20 -33.57
N SER A 580 26.68 51.75 -33.11
CA SER A 580 27.11 50.34 -33.23
C SER A 580 26.18 49.35 -32.54
N LEU A 581 25.26 49.79 -31.66
CA LEU A 581 24.20 48.97 -31.08
C LEU A 581 22.96 48.83 -32.00
N LYS A 582 22.75 49.77 -32.93
CA LYS A 582 21.66 49.72 -33.93
C LYS A 582 22.06 48.97 -35.18
N HIS A 583 23.34 48.98 -35.55
CA HIS A 583 23.88 48.10 -36.59
C HIS A 583 24.08 46.68 -36.05
N ARG A 584 22.97 45.95 -35.90
CA ARG A 584 23.05 44.49 -36.03
C ARG A 584 23.29 44.19 -37.51
N PRO A 585 24.22 43.28 -37.88
CA PRO A 585 24.23 42.75 -39.25
C PRO A 585 22.81 42.27 -39.56
N SER A 586 22.33 42.43 -40.79
CA SER A 586 21.00 41.96 -41.19
C SER A 586 20.89 40.47 -40.87
N THR A 587 20.39 40.15 -39.69
CA THR A 587 20.13 38.78 -39.29
C THR A 587 18.96 38.37 -40.13
N LYS A 588 19.24 37.52 -41.11
CA LYS A 588 18.27 36.93 -42.03
C LYS A 588 17.03 36.52 -41.24
N GLU A 589 15.90 37.18 -41.52
CA GLU A 589 14.63 36.89 -40.83
C GLU A 589 14.07 35.58 -41.39
N TRP A 590 13.89 34.59 -40.53
CA TRP A 590 13.17 33.38 -40.86
C TRP A 590 11.69 33.68 -41.01
N GLN A 591 10.99 32.92 -41.85
CA GLN A 591 9.57 33.11 -42.12
C GLN A 591 8.82 31.79 -41.92
N LEU A 592 7.75 31.82 -41.14
CA LEU A 592 6.84 30.69 -40.93
C LEU A 592 5.40 31.12 -41.21
N TYR A 593 4.55 30.16 -41.56
CA TYR A 593 3.19 30.43 -41.99
C TYR A 593 2.17 29.62 -41.16
N VAL A 594 0.99 30.20 -40.97
CA VAL A 594 -0.19 29.53 -40.41
C VAL A 594 -1.40 29.87 -41.27
N ARG A 595 -2.08 28.85 -41.81
CA ARG A 595 -3.29 29.09 -42.60
C ARG A 595 -4.42 29.65 -41.73
N LEU A 596 -5.16 30.62 -42.24
CA LEU A 596 -6.33 31.17 -41.57
C LEU A 596 -7.61 30.53 -42.13
N PRO A 597 -8.59 30.15 -41.29
CA PRO A 597 -9.88 29.65 -41.74
C PRO A 597 -10.76 30.78 -42.32
N ASP A 598 -11.78 30.45 -43.11
CA ASP A 598 -12.63 31.44 -43.79
C ASP A 598 -13.30 32.47 -42.84
N LYS A 599 -13.50 32.10 -41.57
CA LYS A 599 -14.04 32.97 -40.50
C LYS A 599 -13.02 33.35 -39.43
N TYR A 600 -11.74 33.49 -39.79
CA TYR A 600 -10.65 33.76 -38.83
C TYR A 600 -10.87 35.00 -37.95
N GLN A 601 -11.63 35.99 -38.40
CA GLN A 601 -11.99 37.18 -37.63
C GLN A 601 -12.78 36.85 -36.34
N GLU A 602 -13.59 35.79 -36.34
CA GLU A 602 -14.30 35.30 -35.17
C GLU A 602 -13.38 34.48 -34.25
N VAL A 603 -12.44 33.74 -34.84
CA VAL A 603 -11.47 32.91 -34.13
C VAL A 603 -10.54 33.77 -33.27
N PHE A 604 -10.09 34.92 -33.76
CA PHE A 604 -9.31 35.88 -32.97
C PHE A 604 -10.06 36.50 -31.78
N LYS A 605 -11.39 36.33 -31.68
CA LYS A 605 -12.18 36.78 -30.51
C LYS A 605 -12.27 35.73 -29.41
N ASN A 606 -11.82 34.50 -29.65
CA ASN A 606 -11.90 33.41 -28.68
C ASN A 606 -10.89 33.59 -27.55
N LYS A 607 -11.39 33.56 -26.30
CA LYS A 607 -10.57 33.72 -25.09
C LYS A 607 -10.03 32.41 -24.54
N GLU A 608 -10.57 31.27 -24.97
CA GLU A 608 -10.32 29.99 -24.30
C GLU A 608 -8.87 29.50 -24.35
N THR A 609 -8.18 29.75 -25.45
CA THR A 609 -6.78 29.31 -25.69
C THR A 609 -5.74 30.18 -24.98
N THR A 610 -6.12 31.39 -24.58
CA THR A 610 -5.24 32.35 -23.90
C THR A 610 -5.27 32.25 -22.37
N LYS A 611 -5.91 31.22 -21.79
CA LYS A 611 -6.09 31.04 -20.34
C LYS A 611 -4.79 31.03 -19.52
N HIS A 612 -3.65 30.70 -20.15
CA HIS A 612 -2.33 30.69 -19.50
C HIS A 612 -1.66 32.07 -19.44
N LEU A 613 -2.13 33.05 -20.22
CA LEU A 613 -1.64 34.44 -20.22
C LEU A 613 -2.36 35.28 -19.14
N THR A 614 -1.78 36.44 -18.81
CA THR A 614 -2.41 37.40 -17.87
C THR A 614 -3.64 38.06 -18.49
N SER A 615 -4.62 38.47 -17.70
CA SER A 615 -5.82 39.16 -18.20
C SER A 615 -5.50 40.38 -19.06
N LYS A 616 -4.44 41.13 -18.70
CA LYS A 616 -3.94 42.26 -19.48
C LYS A 616 -3.34 41.83 -20.81
N LYS A 617 -2.49 40.79 -20.82
CA LYS A 617 -1.96 40.17 -22.05
C LYS A 617 -3.09 39.78 -23.00
N VAL A 618 -4.06 39.02 -22.49
CA VAL A 618 -5.21 38.55 -23.27
C VAL A 618 -5.95 39.73 -23.90
N THR A 619 -6.26 40.75 -23.10
CA THR A 619 -6.98 41.94 -23.60
C THR A 619 -6.18 42.67 -24.68
N TYR A 620 -4.87 42.82 -24.48
CA TYR A 620 -3.98 43.42 -25.46
C TYR A 620 -3.91 42.60 -26.76
N PHE A 621 -3.73 41.27 -26.67
CA PHE A 621 -3.75 40.39 -27.83
C PHE A 621 -5.05 40.52 -28.61
N LEU A 622 -6.19 40.44 -27.92
CA LEU A 622 -7.49 40.61 -28.55
C LEU A 622 -7.58 41.96 -29.28
N GLN A 623 -7.22 43.06 -28.61
CA GLN A 623 -7.24 44.39 -29.24
C GLN A 623 -6.38 44.46 -30.50
N GLN A 624 -5.16 43.90 -30.48
CA GLN A 624 -4.25 43.91 -31.63
C GLN A 624 -4.78 43.04 -32.78
N PHE A 625 -5.19 41.80 -32.49
CA PHE A 625 -5.69 40.85 -33.49
C PHE A 625 -7.08 41.21 -34.06
N THR A 626 -7.89 41.96 -33.31
CA THR A 626 -9.19 42.47 -33.80
C THR A 626 -9.12 43.89 -34.35
N SER A 627 -7.94 44.50 -34.41
CA SER A 627 -7.81 45.84 -34.98
C SER A 627 -8.16 45.83 -36.47
N GLU A 628 -8.94 46.80 -36.92
CA GLU A 628 -9.43 46.86 -38.29
C GLU A 628 -8.28 46.99 -39.30
N GLU A 629 -7.22 47.74 -38.93
CA GLU A 629 -6.00 47.88 -39.73
C GLU A 629 -5.28 46.55 -39.96
N PHE A 630 -5.14 45.73 -38.91
CA PHE A 630 -4.51 44.42 -39.02
C PHE A 630 -5.39 43.44 -39.82
N LEU A 631 -6.70 43.40 -39.55
CA LEU A 631 -7.64 42.51 -40.23
C LEU A 631 -7.74 42.81 -41.74
N GLN A 632 -7.59 44.08 -42.13
CA GLN A 632 -7.53 44.51 -43.53
C GLN A 632 -6.12 44.39 -44.15
N SER A 633 -5.16 43.77 -43.46
CA SER A 633 -3.76 43.61 -43.91
C SER A 633 -3.04 44.94 -44.20
N LYS A 634 -3.43 46.03 -43.51
CA LYS A 634 -2.84 47.37 -43.67
C LYS A 634 -1.69 47.63 -42.71
N SER A 635 -1.53 46.81 -41.67
CA SER A 635 -0.48 46.95 -40.66
C SER A 635 0.03 45.59 -40.17
N ASN A 636 1.28 45.58 -39.71
CA ASN A 636 1.93 44.40 -39.13
C ASN A 636 1.94 44.51 -37.61
N LEU A 637 1.66 43.41 -36.92
CA LEU A 637 1.82 43.33 -35.46
C LEU A 637 3.27 43.00 -35.13
N ILE A 638 3.81 43.65 -34.10
CA ILE A 638 5.18 43.40 -33.65
C ILE A 638 5.15 43.05 -32.16
N PHE A 639 5.48 41.80 -31.85
CA PHE A 639 5.68 41.36 -30.47
C PHE A 639 7.17 41.33 -30.13
N SER A 640 7.52 41.86 -28.96
CA SER A 640 8.90 41.85 -28.46
C SER A 640 9.06 40.74 -27.43
N ILE A 641 10.00 39.82 -27.66
CA ILE A 641 10.31 38.68 -26.80
C ILE A 641 11.81 38.75 -26.48
N GLY A 642 12.15 39.14 -25.25
CA GLY A 642 13.55 39.41 -24.88
C GLY A 642 14.16 40.52 -25.76
N ASN A 643 15.17 40.16 -26.55
CA ASN A 643 15.88 41.02 -27.50
C ASN A 643 15.46 40.79 -28.98
N GLU A 644 14.52 39.87 -29.21
CA GLU A 644 14.00 39.50 -30.52
C GLU A 644 12.64 40.15 -30.78
N LYS A 645 12.37 40.44 -32.05
CA LYS A 645 11.08 40.94 -32.51
C LYS A 645 10.45 39.89 -33.42
N VAL A 646 9.19 39.59 -33.18
CA VAL A 646 8.37 38.73 -34.03
C VAL A 646 7.36 39.62 -34.74
N LYS A 647 7.45 39.70 -36.06
CA LYS A 647 6.50 40.41 -36.90
C LYS A 647 5.43 39.42 -37.36
N ILE A 648 4.18 39.85 -37.36
CA ILE A 648 3.03 39.06 -37.79
C ILE A 648 2.23 39.91 -38.78
N GLU A 649 1.96 39.35 -39.96
CA GLU A 649 1.17 39.99 -41.00
C GLU A 649 0.16 39.01 -41.61
N ILE A 650 -0.98 39.53 -42.06
CA ILE A 650 -1.90 38.77 -42.90
C ILE A 650 -1.40 38.90 -44.33
N TYR A 651 -0.95 37.78 -44.88
CA TYR A 651 -0.45 37.69 -46.25
C TYR A 651 -1.58 37.19 -47.16
N ASN A 652 -1.99 38.07 -48.09
CA ASN A 652 -2.98 37.79 -49.12
C ASN A 652 -2.29 37.83 -50.48
N ASP A 653 -2.09 36.68 -51.11
CA ASP A 653 -1.45 36.58 -52.44
C ASP A 653 -2.46 36.49 -53.59
N SER A 654 -3.74 36.78 -53.33
CA SER A 654 -4.86 36.71 -54.29
C SER A 654 -5.15 35.32 -54.90
N PHE A 655 -4.30 34.31 -54.66
CA PHE A 655 -4.43 32.95 -55.20
C PHE A 655 -4.79 31.90 -54.13
N SER A 656 -4.35 32.09 -52.89
CA SER A 656 -4.59 31.18 -51.76
C SER A 656 -5.46 31.81 -50.67
N SER A 657 -6.06 30.99 -49.80
CA SER A 657 -6.75 31.47 -48.60
C SER A 657 -5.79 32.29 -47.73
N PRO A 658 -6.24 33.37 -47.05
CA PRO A 658 -5.40 34.24 -46.24
C PRO A 658 -4.46 33.44 -45.32
N LEU A 659 -3.18 33.80 -45.32
CA LEU A 659 -2.17 33.17 -44.47
C LEU A 659 -1.69 34.17 -43.41
N LEU A 660 -1.43 33.69 -42.21
CA LEU A 660 -0.69 34.44 -41.20
C LEU A 660 0.80 34.19 -41.42
N LYS A 661 1.53 35.22 -41.81
CA LYS A 661 3.00 35.16 -41.95
C LYS A 661 3.64 35.69 -40.68
N LEU A 662 4.59 34.93 -40.16
CA LEU A 662 5.43 35.31 -39.03
C LEU A 662 6.88 35.47 -39.49
N SER A 663 7.56 36.52 -39.05
CA SER A 663 9.01 36.66 -39.26
C SER A 663 9.78 37.02 -37.98
N SER A 664 10.98 36.43 -37.82
CA SER A 664 11.90 36.74 -36.71
C SER A 664 13.33 36.30 -37.00
N GLY A 665 14.32 36.90 -36.34
CA GLY A 665 15.73 36.49 -36.43
C GLY A 665 16.03 35.15 -35.73
N ASN A 666 15.21 34.74 -34.76
CA ASN A 666 15.38 33.49 -34.02
C ASN A 666 14.29 32.46 -34.39
N ILE A 667 14.70 31.39 -35.10
CA ILE A 667 13.80 30.34 -35.59
C ILE A 667 13.05 29.59 -34.47
N LYS A 668 13.65 29.43 -33.29
CA LYS A 668 12.99 28.75 -32.15
C LYS A 668 11.87 29.60 -31.57
N ILE A 669 12.12 30.89 -31.38
CA ILE A 669 11.09 31.85 -30.94
C ILE A 669 9.97 31.91 -31.97
N LEU A 670 10.34 31.95 -33.26
CA LEU A 670 9.39 31.97 -34.36
C LEU A 670 8.51 30.71 -34.39
N SER A 671 9.10 29.53 -34.19
CA SER A 671 8.41 28.24 -34.12
C SER A 671 7.45 28.17 -32.92
N SER A 672 7.87 28.57 -31.72
CA SER A 672 7.01 28.65 -30.54
C SER A 672 5.80 29.57 -30.77
N MET A 673 6.03 30.75 -31.36
CA MET A 673 4.97 31.69 -31.69
C MET A 673 4.02 31.17 -32.78
N ARG A 674 4.55 30.46 -33.79
CA ARG A 674 3.76 29.82 -34.84
C ARG A 674 2.85 28.74 -34.25
N ASN A 675 3.37 27.91 -33.34
CA ASN A 675 2.58 26.86 -32.67
C ASN A 675 1.51 27.48 -31.76
N PHE A 676 1.85 28.48 -30.96
CA PHE A 676 0.89 29.20 -30.13
C PHE A 676 -0.29 29.78 -30.94
N LEU A 677 0.00 30.39 -32.11
CA LEU A 677 -1.04 30.95 -32.97
C LEU A 677 -1.82 29.87 -33.72
N SER A 678 -1.15 28.78 -34.12
CA SER A 678 -1.83 27.60 -34.64
C SER A 678 -2.82 27.06 -33.62
N ASP A 679 -2.43 26.84 -32.37
CA ASP A 679 -3.34 26.40 -31.31
C ASP A 679 -4.49 27.39 -31.11
N LEU A 680 -4.20 28.69 -31.12
CA LEU A 680 -5.25 29.73 -31.03
C LEU A 680 -6.26 29.64 -32.17
N ILE A 681 -5.78 29.38 -33.39
CA ILE A 681 -6.59 29.33 -34.61
C ILE A 681 -7.37 28.00 -34.71
N TYR A 682 -6.75 26.89 -34.33
CA TYR A 682 -7.23 25.54 -34.57
C TYR A 682 -7.84 24.84 -33.33
N CYS A 683 -7.72 25.37 -32.10
CA CYS A 683 -8.41 24.79 -30.92
C CYS A 683 -9.94 24.77 -31.02
N VAL A 684 -10.54 25.48 -31.99
CA VAL A 684 -11.99 25.45 -32.27
C VAL A 684 -12.42 24.13 -32.95
N PHE A 685 -11.48 23.32 -33.44
CA PHE A 685 -11.79 22.09 -34.19
C PHE A 685 -12.21 20.87 -33.34
N THR A 686 -12.18 20.96 -32.00
CA THR A 686 -12.71 19.89 -31.12
C THR A 686 -14.23 19.67 -31.27
N ASN A 687 -14.95 20.62 -31.87
CA ASN A 687 -16.38 20.54 -32.14
C ASN A 687 -16.74 20.20 -33.60
N PHE A 688 -15.77 19.85 -34.45
CA PHE A 688 -16.04 19.46 -35.84
C PHE A 688 -16.19 17.94 -35.98
N ALA A 689 -17.13 17.52 -36.83
CA ALA A 689 -17.35 16.11 -37.11
C ALA A 689 -16.14 15.47 -37.85
N PRO A 690 -15.82 14.20 -37.58
CA PRO A 690 -14.78 13.46 -38.31
C PRO A 690 -15.04 13.50 -39.82
N GLY A 691 -14.01 13.72 -40.65
CA GLY A 691 -14.12 13.87 -42.11
C GLY A 691 -14.17 15.32 -42.61
N ASN A 692 -14.26 16.31 -41.72
CA ASN A 692 -13.98 17.71 -42.02
C ASN A 692 -12.53 18.11 -41.67
N GLU A 693 -11.67 17.14 -41.33
CA GLU A 693 -10.26 17.39 -41.06
C GLU A 693 -9.57 17.88 -42.35
N PHE A 694 -9.04 19.09 -42.31
CA PHE A 694 -8.42 19.77 -43.45
C PHE A 694 -7.09 19.10 -43.83
N ILE A 695 -7.13 18.12 -44.74
CA ILE A 695 -6.01 17.84 -45.64
C ILE A 695 -6.55 18.00 -47.05
N ASN A 696 -6.26 19.14 -47.68
CA ASN A 696 -6.58 19.33 -49.08
C ASN A 696 -5.70 18.37 -49.90
N MET A 697 -6.28 17.59 -50.83
CA MET A 697 -5.52 16.67 -51.70
C MET A 697 -4.43 17.39 -52.51
N SER A 698 -4.52 18.72 -52.66
CA SER A 698 -3.49 19.59 -53.23
C SER A 698 -2.18 19.61 -52.43
N SER A 699 -2.20 19.30 -51.13
CA SER A 699 -1.01 19.25 -50.27
C SER A 699 -0.07 18.11 -50.67
N TYR A 700 -0.61 16.97 -51.10
CA TYR A 700 0.21 15.83 -51.58
C TYR A 700 0.95 16.17 -52.87
N ALA A 701 0.30 16.84 -53.82
CA ALA A 701 0.93 17.29 -55.06
C ALA A 701 2.00 18.36 -54.80
N ALA A 702 1.76 19.28 -53.85
CA ALA A 702 2.75 20.27 -53.41
C ALA A 702 3.96 19.60 -52.74
N ILE A 703 3.76 18.63 -51.83
CA ILE A 703 4.82 17.85 -51.18
C ILE A 703 5.64 17.08 -52.22
N GLU A 704 4.99 16.43 -53.19
CA GLU A 704 5.66 15.67 -54.24
C GLU A 704 6.50 16.57 -55.17
N ASN A 705 5.97 17.74 -55.55
CA ASN A 705 6.69 18.73 -56.36
C ASN A 705 7.87 19.36 -55.59
N LEU A 706 7.70 19.64 -54.30
CA LEU A 706 8.76 20.13 -53.42
C LEU A 706 9.84 19.08 -53.19
N GLN A 707 9.49 17.80 -53.00
CA GLN A 707 10.46 16.70 -52.95
C GLN A 707 11.25 16.56 -54.25
N LYS A 708 10.59 16.69 -55.42
CA LYS A 708 11.26 16.71 -56.72
C LYS A 708 12.21 17.90 -56.86
N ALA A 709 11.79 19.09 -56.43
CA ALA A 709 12.60 20.29 -56.50
C ALA A 709 13.78 20.29 -55.50
N VAL A 710 13.62 19.76 -54.28
CA VAL A 710 14.71 19.55 -53.31
C VAL A 710 15.72 18.52 -53.84
N ARG A 711 15.26 17.41 -54.46
CA ARG A 711 16.16 16.44 -55.11
C ARG A 711 16.94 17.07 -56.28
N ALA A 712 16.32 17.97 -57.04
CA ALA A 712 17.00 18.73 -58.08
C ALA A 712 18.00 19.76 -57.49
N GLY A 713 17.67 20.42 -56.38
CA GLY A 713 18.54 21.37 -55.69
C GLY A 713 19.76 20.75 -55.01
N ILE A 714 19.69 19.49 -54.56
CA ILE A 714 20.84 18.74 -53.99
C ILE A 714 21.97 18.56 -55.03
N SER A 715 21.67 18.71 -56.32
CA SER A 715 22.64 18.64 -57.42
C SER A 715 23.06 20.00 -58.00
N GLY A 716 22.56 21.12 -57.44
CA GLY A 716 22.83 22.50 -57.88
C GLY A 716 23.38 23.42 -56.76
N SER A 717 23.56 24.72 -57.04
CA SER A 717 24.11 25.69 -56.08
C SER A 717 23.12 26.02 -54.94
N SER A 718 23.66 26.38 -53.78
CA SER A 718 22.93 26.64 -52.52
C SER A 718 21.91 27.80 -52.58
N GLU A 719 21.87 28.60 -53.65
CA GLU A 719 21.01 29.79 -53.77
C GLU A 719 19.55 29.45 -54.10
N ASP A 720 19.26 28.27 -54.68
CA ASP A 720 17.91 27.83 -55.06
C ASP A 720 17.12 27.14 -53.93
N LEU A 721 17.76 26.89 -52.79
CA LEU A 721 17.20 26.10 -51.68
C LEU A 721 16.24 26.92 -50.80
N GLU A 722 16.45 28.24 -50.72
CA GLU A 722 15.70 29.12 -49.85
C GLU A 722 14.26 29.40 -50.33
N PRO A 723 14.00 29.70 -51.62
CA PRO A 723 12.63 29.77 -52.13
C PRO A 723 11.88 28.44 -51.97
N LEU A 724 12.59 27.32 -52.05
CA LEU A 724 12.02 25.98 -51.84
C LEU A 724 11.66 25.71 -50.39
N ILE A 725 12.49 26.14 -49.43
CA ILE A 725 12.18 26.07 -48.00
C ILE A 725 10.96 26.94 -47.68
N GLU A 726 10.90 28.16 -48.23
CA GLU A 726 9.75 29.06 -48.04
C GLU A 726 8.46 28.47 -48.64
N GLN A 727 8.52 27.88 -49.85
CA GLN A 727 7.40 27.17 -50.45
C GLN A 727 6.99 25.92 -49.66
N PHE A 728 7.94 25.19 -49.06
CA PHE A 728 7.66 24.03 -48.22
C PHE A 728 6.98 24.44 -46.91
N GLU A 729 7.52 25.44 -46.22
CA GLU A 729 6.91 26.01 -45.02
C GLU A 729 5.50 26.53 -45.30
N ARG A 730 5.33 27.25 -46.41
CA ARG A 730 4.04 27.84 -46.79
C ARG A 730 2.99 26.80 -47.18
N ASN A 731 3.34 25.87 -48.07
CA ASN A 731 2.38 24.99 -48.74
C ASN A 731 2.17 23.65 -48.02
N VAL A 732 3.12 23.24 -47.17
CA VAL A 732 3.08 21.96 -46.46
C VAL A 732 2.89 22.20 -44.96
N ILE A 733 3.84 22.86 -44.30
CA ILE A 733 3.81 23.01 -42.83
C ILE A 733 2.69 23.95 -42.40
N GLY A 734 2.53 25.11 -43.06
CA GLY A 734 1.50 26.10 -42.73
C GLY A 734 0.05 25.62 -42.91
N VAL A 735 -0.17 24.50 -43.59
CA VAL A 735 -1.48 23.88 -43.82
C VAL A 735 -1.82 22.81 -42.77
N LEU A 736 -0.84 22.31 -42.02
CA LEU A 736 -1.03 21.26 -41.03
C LEU A 736 -1.46 21.85 -39.67
N PRO A 737 -2.63 21.49 -39.12
CA PRO A 737 -2.90 21.63 -37.70
C PRO A 737 -1.96 20.66 -36.94
N ILE A 738 -1.27 21.15 -35.90
CA ILE A 738 -0.42 20.30 -35.04
C ILE A 738 -1.26 19.60 -33.98
#